data_AF-A0A941S0M7-F1
#
_entry.id   AF-A0A941S0M7-F1
#
_cell.length_a   1.000
_cell.length_b   1.000
_cell.length_c   1.000
_cell.angle_alpha   90.00
_cell.angle_beta   90.00
_cell.angle_gamma   90.00
#
_symmetry.space_group_name_H-M   'P 1'
#
loop_
_entity.id
_entity.type
_entity.pdbx_description
1 polymer ?
#
loop_
_entity_poly.entity_id
_entity_poly.type
_entity_poly.pdbx_seq_one_letter_code
_entity_poly.pdbx_strand_id
1 'polypeptide(L)'
;MEHRILRFLGELAQERGLEFVAVSFVATAKNEPAHLFLEQIGPSFREEAGGSVVYRFPGAALRNLNVQEIVPTAPSRTTEPPRPAPTATESKRANSAHSTTERIKRIAETLYDSQQVLRSIESKNRPQRRLNTEPVWPRNEIEQELQRIWVAVLGIHDLGVTDPFFALGGNSLQMTQIMSRVEQELGLVISFPEFFEFPTIAGQASLAVLDEDDSAEAQPTAVDSTVKQVTGPVVREDTPRQSVMTPSAGRTQTTQAGQKPVGSGAAQITCLAVPTRDRLSSLQRCLQSYLTNFRAYQRTLEILVADDSRDAAKRANTRQFLQKFGREHDIGIRYAGADEKRQFARQLAEESGIPSHVVEFALFGTPDCDNFIGANRNAILLETAGEFILTADDDTLGETRRFPAPSGKLTFSGAADPAETWIFPDAIAAERSVIREPFNLLAGHEILLGKALPELVAESGGEYATAPYGRVDSLLESVQSQRGRIAIVQSGFLGDCAWGAPFGYWGVPMGSLLLRGAAHRQLVRTPEAYQAAIASRHVVRTFTAPTISESMYFLGCSASLDNRELLPPYFPVQRGEDLLLGAVLRSCLPDRFFGYIPGLFEHSPLEIRRFWPGEMFRTASGIDVARMVIELIRSEPRPVPCQTPEQRLQGLGEYLQEISRHPAREFGHYVRQAVQQGNRRLEAEMTECLAENEYRPEYWVNDVRHYLKLVREAQERPDYHVPVDLQRGRTAEMALELARRLVYQFGELLMAWPKLVAAAQRLKLEHHALAIRVH
;
A
#
# COMPACT_ATOMS: atom_id res chain seq x y z
N MET A 1 -29.37 15.11 22.72
CA MET A 1 -29.03 13.83 22.07
C MET A 1 -29.00 12.69 23.10
N GLU A 2 -28.01 12.70 23.99
CA GLU A 2 -27.83 11.98 25.27
C GLU A 2 -28.95 11.00 25.70
N HIS A 3 -30.17 11.50 25.97
CA HIS A 3 -31.34 10.68 26.38
C HIS A 3 -31.57 9.45 25.45
N ARG A 4 -31.39 9.62 24.13
CA ARG A 4 -31.55 8.53 23.15
C ARG A 4 -30.39 7.55 23.18
N ILE A 5 -29.17 8.05 23.40
CA ILE A 5 -27.95 7.24 23.48
C ILE A 5 -28.03 6.31 24.69
N LEU A 6 -28.39 6.85 25.86
CA LEU A 6 -28.53 6.02 27.06
C LEU A 6 -29.68 5.01 26.96
N ARG A 7 -30.82 5.38 26.37
CA ARG A 7 -31.91 4.41 26.13
C ARG A 7 -31.45 3.25 25.25
N PHE A 8 -30.80 3.55 24.11
CA PHE A 8 -30.25 2.54 23.20
C PHE A 8 -29.21 1.64 23.88
N LEU A 9 -28.35 2.19 24.74
CA LEU A 9 -27.42 1.39 25.54
C LEU A 9 -28.12 0.49 26.57
N GLY A 10 -29.24 0.94 27.15
CA GLY A 10 -30.10 0.12 28.02
C GLY A 10 -30.79 -1.02 27.29
N GLU A 11 -31.27 -0.77 26.06
CA GLU A 11 -31.84 -1.78 25.16
C GLU A 11 -30.78 -2.82 24.76
N LEU A 12 -29.60 -2.38 24.28
CA LEU A 12 -28.48 -3.24 23.92
C LEU A 12 -27.91 -4.05 25.10
N ALA A 13 -27.91 -3.47 26.31
CA ALA A 13 -27.55 -4.19 27.53
C ALA A 13 -28.54 -5.33 27.81
N GLN A 14 -29.85 -5.06 27.70
CA GLN A 14 -30.89 -6.09 27.90
C GLN A 14 -30.81 -7.21 26.85
N GLU A 15 -30.57 -6.88 25.57
CA GLU A 15 -30.36 -7.88 24.50
C GLU A 15 -29.16 -8.81 24.77
N ARG A 16 -28.13 -8.29 25.43
CA ARG A 16 -26.88 -9.02 25.75
C ARG A 16 -26.86 -9.63 27.15
N GLY A 17 -27.96 -9.57 27.89
CA GLY A 17 -28.05 -10.10 29.26
C GLY A 17 -27.19 -9.35 30.29
N LEU A 18 -26.84 -8.08 30.00
CA LEU A 18 -26.01 -7.23 30.85
C LEU A 18 -26.89 -6.41 31.81
N GLU A 19 -26.59 -6.49 33.10
CA GLU A 19 -27.42 -5.90 34.16
C GLU A 19 -27.28 -4.37 34.28
N PHE A 20 -26.08 -3.83 33.99
CA PHE A 20 -25.74 -2.41 34.14
C PHE A 20 -25.04 -1.82 32.92
N VAL A 21 -25.29 -0.54 32.66
CA VAL A 21 -24.54 0.33 31.76
C VAL A 21 -23.71 1.29 32.61
N ALA A 22 -22.38 1.20 32.50
CA ALA A 22 -21.45 2.11 33.18
C ALA A 22 -21.06 3.26 32.25
N VAL A 23 -21.26 4.50 32.71
CA VAL A 23 -20.91 5.73 31.99
C VAL A 23 -19.82 6.46 32.76
N SER A 24 -18.57 6.32 32.34
CA SER A 24 -17.44 7.05 32.91
C SER A 24 -17.44 8.51 32.45
N PHE A 25 -17.27 9.44 33.38
CA PHE A 25 -17.26 10.88 33.13
C PHE A 25 -16.05 11.56 33.75
N VAL A 26 -15.42 12.45 32.98
CA VAL A 26 -14.31 13.31 33.40
C VAL A 26 -14.71 14.75 33.13
N ALA A 27 -14.75 15.57 34.18
CA ALA A 27 -15.24 16.95 34.11
C ALA A 27 -14.25 17.89 33.42
N THR A 28 -14.75 18.70 32.50
CA THR A 28 -14.02 19.77 31.80
C THR A 28 -14.94 20.96 31.54
N ALA A 29 -14.37 22.16 31.38
CA ALA A 29 -15.14 23.37 31.04
C ALA A 29 -15.85 23.32 29.66
N LYS A 30 -15.69 22.25 28.88
CA LYS A 30 -16.36 22.05 27.58
C LYS A 30 -17.50 21.02 27.61
N ASN A 31 -17.58 20.15 28.63
CA ASN A 31 -18.58 19.07 28.72
C ASN A 31 -19.53 19.20 29.92
N GLU A 32 -19.55 20.36 30.59
CA GLU A 32 -20.44 20.65 31.72
C GLU A 32 -21.95 20.44 31.43
N PRO A 33 -22.51 20.71 30.23
CA PRO A 33 -23.89 20.34 29.91
C PRO A 33 -24.16 18.83 29.96
N ALA A 34 -23.17 17.99 29.65
CA ALA A 34 -23.27 16.54 29.78
C ALA A 34 -23.11 16.08 31.23
N HIS A 35 -22.32 16.79 32.05
CA HIS A 35 -22.24 16.56 33.49
C HIS A 35 -23.59 16.80 34.17
N LEU A 36 -24.17 17.99 33.92
CA LEU A 36 -25.47 18.39 34.46
C LEU A 36 -26.60 17.46 34.02
N PHE A 37 -26.55 16.94 32.79
CA PHE A 37 -27.48 15.91 32.34
C PHE A 37 -27.36 14.60 33.15
N LEU A 38 -26.15 14.08 33.38
CA LEU A 38 -25.95 12.84 34.14
C LEU A 38 -26.39 12.99 35.61
N GLU A 39 -26.05 14.11 36.25
CA GLU A 39 -26.53 14.47 37.60
C GLU A 39 -28.05 14.66 37.67
N GLN A 40 -28.71 15.03 36.57
CA GLN A 40 -30.16 15.16 36.52
C GLN A 40 -30.89 13.80 36.45
N ILE A 41 -30.30 12.79 35.79
CA ILE A 41 -30.96 11.50 35.54
C ILE A 41 -30.51 10.35 36.44
N GLY A 42 -29.37 10.46 37.11
CA GLY A 42 -28.78 9.34 37.86
C GLY A 42 -27.84 9.68 39.01
N PRO A 43 -28.09 10.70 39.85
CA PRO A 43 -27.23 11.00 40.99
C PRO A 43 -27.18 9.84 41.99
N SER A 44 -28.25 9.03 42.06
CA SER A 44 -28.33 7.79 42.84
C SER A 44 -27.55 6.60 42.26
N PHE A 45 -27.01 6.74 41.05
CA PHE A 45 -26.20 5.72 40.36
C PHE A 45 -24.73 6.13 40.23
N ARG A 46 -24.33 7.23 40.87
CA ARG A 46 -22.98 7.78 40.85
C ARG A 46 -22.05 7.03 41.81
N GLU A 47 -20.95 6.51 41.28
CA GLU A 47 -19.84 5.92 42.00
C GLU A 47 -18.56 6.74 41.76
N GLU A 48 -17.75 6.95 42.79
CA GLU A 48 -16.44 7.60 42.66
C GLU A 48 -15.32 6.58 42.77
N ALA A 49 -14.46 6.52 41.75
CA ALA A 49 -13.33 5.59 41.70
C ALA A 49 -12.09 6.31 41.15
N GLY A 50 -11.03 6.43 41.97
CA GLY A 50 -9.71 6.91 41.53
C GLY A 50 -9.70 8.34 40.95
N GLY A 51 -10.63 9.21 41.34
CA GLY A 51 -10.78 10.56 40.79
C GLY A 51 -11.58 10.65 39.47
N SER A 52 -12.13 9.53 38.99
CA SER A 52 -13.13 9.49 37.93
C SER A 52 -14.53 9.28 38.52
N VAL A 53 -15.54 9.90 37.90
CA VAL A 53 -16.95 9.70 38.25
C VAL A 53 -17.56 8.68 37.29
N VAL A 54 -18.20 7.63 37.79
CA VAL A 54 -18.83 6.60 36.97
C VAL A 54 -20.29 6.46 37.35
N TYR A 55 -21.20 6.56 36.38
CA TYR A 55 -22.62 6.35 36.59
C TYR A 55 -23.01 4.93 36.17
N ARG A 56 -23.38 4.06 37.12
CA ARG A 56 -23.78 2.66 36.88
C ARG A 56 -25.30 2.51 36.85
N PHE A 57 -25.91 2.83 35.71
CA PHE A 57 -27.35 2.69 35.54
C PHE A 57 -27.75 1.22 35.33
N PRO A 58 -28.82 0.71 35.98
CA PRO A 58 -29.43 -0.56 35.59
C PRO A 58 -29.98 -0.47 34.16
N GLY A 59 -29.74 -1.49 33.32
CA GLY A 59 -30.12 -1.45 31.90
C GLY A 59 -31.63 -1.23 31.69
N ALA A 60 -32.45 -1.86 32.53
CA ALA A 60 -33.91 -1.71 32.54
C ALA A 60 -34.40 -0.30 32.96
N ALA A 61 -33.58 0.48 33.69
CA ALA A 61 -33.92 1.85 34.06
C ALA A 61 -33.72 2.81 32.87
N LEU A 62 -32.61 2.66 32.11
CA LEU A 62 -32.33 3.48 30.93
C LEU A 62 -33.34 3.28 29.81
N ARG A 63 -33.83 2.05 29.61
CA ARG A 63 -34.89 1.74 28.63
C ARG A 63 -36.16 2.60 28.84
N ASN A 64 -36.54 2.82 30.09
CA ASN A 64 -37.77 3.54 30.46
C ASN A 64 -37.55 5.05 30.67
N LEU A 65 -36.35 5.57 30.39
CA LEU A 65 -35.98 6.97 30.62
C LEU A 65 -36.76 7.88 29.66
N ASN A 66 -37.83 8.48 30.18
CA ASN A 66 -38.90 9.07 29.38
C ASN A 66 -38.56 10.51 28.94
N VAL A 67 -39.06 10.92 27.77
CA VAL A 67 -38.75 12.25 27.18
C VAL A 67 -40.04 13.05 27.07
N GLN A 68 -40.32 13.90 28.05
CA GLN A 68 -41.41 14.88 27.98
C GLN A 68 -40.95 16.29 28.35
N GLU A 69 -41.26 17.21 27.43
CA GLU A 69 -41.48 18.66 27.61
C GLU A 69 -40.57 19.45 28.57
N ILE A 70 -39.50 20.02 28.03
CA ILE A 70 -38.99 21.32 28.49
C ILE A 70 -39.62 22.40 27.62
N VAL A 71 -40.65 23.08 28.15
CA VAL A 71 -41.17 24.32 27.57
C VAL A 71 -40.13 25.43 27.78
N PRO A 72 -39.71 26.19 26.74
CA PRO A 72 -38.70 27.23 26.91
C PRO A 72 -39.23 28.44 27.68
N THR A 73 -39.04 28.46 29.01
CA THR A 73 -39.19 29.68 29.81
C THR A 73 -38.07 30.65 29.47
N ALA A 74 -38.41 31.79 28.87
CA ALA A 74 -37.43 32.78 28.40
C ALA A 74 -36.61 33.39 29.57
N PRO A 75 -35.28 33.45 29.48
CA PRO A 75 -34.45 34.15 30.46
C PRO A 75 -34.74 35.66 30.49
N SER A 76 -34.67 36.25 31.68
CA SER A 76 -34.81 37.71 31.86
C SER A 76 -33.65 38.48 31.22
N ARG A 77 -33.92 39.70 30.74
CA ARG A 77 -32.90 40.62 30.24
C ARG A 77 -32.08 41.21 31.39
N THR A 78 -30.82 40.80 31.52
CA THR A 78 -29.78 41.62 32.16
C THR A 78 -29.27 42.68 31.17
N THR A 79 -29.07 43.90 31.64
CA THR A 79 -28.73 45.07 30.81
C THR A 79 -27.23 45.36 30.79
N GLU A 80 -26.68 45.59 29.60
CA GLU A 80 -25.40 46.30 29.42
C GLU A 80 -25.57 47.55 28.53
N PRO A 81 -24.72 48.58 28.70
CA PRO A 81 -24.93 49.91 28.10
C PRO A 81 -24.48 50.03 26.63
N PRO A 82 -25.02 51.00 25.87
CA PRO A 82 -24.75 51.14 24.44
C PRO A 82 -23.37 51.73 24.13
N ARG A 83 -22.74 51.26 23.04
CA ARG A 83 -21.65 51.99 22.36
C ARG A 83 -22.24 52.97 21.33
N PRO A 84 -21.60 54.15 21.11
CA PRO A 84 -22.13 55.21 20.25
C PRO A 84 -22.01 54.88 18.76
N ALA A 85 -22.90 55.48 17.95
CA ALA A 85 -22.95 55.29 16.51
C ALA A 85 -22.25 56.43 15.72
N PRO A 86 -21.55 56.13 14.61
CA PRO A 86 -21.21 57.11 13.59
C PRO A 86 -22.43 57.40 12.68
N THR A 87 -22.90 58.64 12.74
CA THR A 87 -23.52 59.45 11.67
C THR A 87 -24.01 58.76 10.38
N ALA A 88 -25.29 58.96 10.04
CA ALA A 88 -25.87 58.57 8.75
C ALA A 88 -26.21 59.79 7.86
N THR A 89 -25.82 59.69 6.59
CA THR A 89 -26.26 60.50 5.44
C THR A 89 -26.24 59.55 4.22
N GLU A 90 -27.25 59.47 3.35
CA GLU A 90 -28.45 60.31 3.18
C GLU A 90 -29.75 59.49 2.95
N SER A 91 -30.88 60.16 3.18
CA SER A 91 -32.22 59.95 2.59
C SER A 91 -32.73 58.53 2.26
N LYS A 92 -33.63 58.01 3.10
CA LYS A 92 -34.76 57.16 2.65
C LYS A 92 -36.09 57.77 3.08
N ARG A 93 -36.83 58.36 2.14
CA ARG A 93 -38.27 58.69 2.27
C ARG A 93 -39.01 58.57 0.94
N ALA A 94 -39.65 57.42 0.72
CA ALA A 94 -40.82 57.27 -0.15
C ALA A 94 -41.57 55.96 0.17
N ASN A 95 -42.88 55.95 -0.08
CA ASN A 95 -43.73 54.79 -0.35
C ASN A 95 -43.90 53.71 0.75
N SER A 96 -44.48 54.11 1.88
CA SER A 96 -45.69 53.43 2.37
C SER A 96 -46.89 53.81 1.47
N ALA A 97 -47.96 53.02 1.27
CA ALA A 97 -48.30 51.68 1.69
C ALA A 97 -49.17 51.02 0.59
N HIS A 98 -49.35 49.70 0.61
CA HIS A 98 -50.50 49.06 -0.05
C HIS A 98 -51.58 48.84 1.01
N SER A 99 -52.85 49.07 0.65
CA SER A 99 -53.96 48.79 1.55
C SER A 99 -54.09 47.28 1.81
N THR A 100 -54.61 46.90 2.97
CA THR A 100 -54.91 45.49 3.30
C THR A 100 -55.86 44.89 2.26
N THR A 101 -56.79 45.68 1.73
CA THR A 101 -57.75 45.33 0.68
C THR A 101 -57.06 44.97 -0.64
N GLU A 102 -56.12 45.77 -1.14
CA GLU A 102 -55.32 45.43 -2.34
C GLU A 102 -54.45 44.19 -2.11
N ARG A 103 -53.90 44.05 -0.89
CA ARG A 103 -53.06 42.91 -0.53
C ARG A 103 -53.85 41.60 -0.51
N ILE A 104 -55.07 41.62 0.02
CA ILE A 104 -56.02 40.49 -0.03
C ILE A 104 -56.48 40.23 -1.47
N LYS A 105 -56.87 41.27 -2.22
CA LYS A 105 -57.30 41.15 -3.62
C LYS A 105 -56.22 40.49 -4.48
N ARG A 106 -54.97 40.94 -4.38
CA ARG A 106 -53.85 40.35 -5.13
C ARG A 106 -53.61 38.88 -4.75
N ILE A 107 -53.77 38.51 -3.48
CA ILE A 107 -53.66 37.10 -3.05
C ILE A 107 -54.79 36.26 -3.69
N ALA A 108 -56.03 36.75 -3.66
CA ALA A 108 -57.16 36.06 -4.28
C ALA A 108 -57.01 35.93 -5.82
N GLU A 109 -56.42 36.92 -6.48
CA GLU A 109 -56.23 36.94 -7.94
C GLU A 109 -54.99 36.18 -8.44
N THR A 110 -53.97 35.95 -7.60
CA THR A 110 -52.70 35.30 -8.03
C THR A 110 -52.30 34.04 -7.26
N LEU A 111 -53.02 33.66 -6.20
CA LEU A 111 -52.71 32.51 -5.34
C LEU A 111 -54.00 31.74 -4.96
N TYR A 112 -54.86 31.48 -5.95
CA TYR A 112 -56.16 30.81 -5.77
C TYR A 112 -56.08 29.27 -5.74
N ASP A 113 -54.91 28.69 -6.07
CA ASP A 113 -54.65 27.24 -5.93
C ASP A 113 -53.56 26.95 -4.87
N SER A 114 -53.76 25.84 -4.16
CA SER A 114 -52.81 25.18 -3.27
C SER A 114 -51.36 25.09 -3.80
N GLN A 115 -51.13 24.67 -5.05
CA GLN A 115 -49.79 24.58 -5.60
C GLN A 115 -49.21 25.95 -5.98
N GLN A 116 -50.05 26.96 -6.26
CA GLN A 116 -49.58 28.34 -6.42
C GLN A 116 -49.15 28.95 -5.08
N VAL A 117 -49.93 28.71 -4.02
CA VAL A 117 -49.58 29.08 -2.64
C VAL A 117 -48.25 28.45 -2.23
N LEU A 118 -48.09 27.13 -2.41
CA LEU A 118 -46.85 26.41 -2.11
C LEU A 118 -45.66 26.97 -2.90
N ARG A 119 -45.76 27.10 -4.22
CA ARG A 119 -44.69 27.69 -5.06
C ARG A 119 -44.35 29.13 -4.68
N SER A 120 -45.31 29.90 -4.16
CA SER A 120 -45.05 31.26 -3.65
C SER A 120 -44.44 31.29 -2.24
N ILE A 121 -44.54 30.21 -1.47
CA ILE A 121 -43.84 30.06 -0.18
C ILE A 121 -42.40 29.60 -0.46
N GLU A 122 -42.24 28.59 -1.31
CA GLU A 122 -40.93 28.08 -1.78
C GLU A 122 -40.08 29.19 -2.42
N SER A 123 -40.66 29.99 -3.33
CA SER A 123 -39.92 31.06 -4.02
C SER A 123 -39.50 32.24 -3.14
N LYS A 124 -40.09 32.39 -1.94
CA LYS A 124 -39.68 33.42 -0.95
C LYS A 124 -38.60 32.94 0.01
N ASN A 125 -38.39 31.63 0.13
CA ASN A 125 -37.51 31.02 1.13
C ASN A 125 -36.25 30.36 0.53
N ARG A 126 -36.00 30.47 -0.78
CA ARG A 126 -34.72 30.02 -1.36
C ARG A 126 -33.55 30.85 -0.80
N PRO A 127 -32.51 30.22 -0.20
CA PRO A 127 -31.32 30.95 0.20
C PRO A 127 -30.59 31.45 -1.06
N GLN A 128 -30.12 32.69 -1.01
CA GLN A 128 -29.41 33.35 -2.09
C GLN A 128 -27.95 33.55 -1.70
N ARG A 129 -27.06 33.56 -2.69
CA ARG A 129 -25.64 33.89 -2.51
C ARG A 129 -25.49 35.37 -2.13
N ARG A 130 -25.26 35.66 -0.84
CA ARG A 130 -25.15 37.03 -0.30
C ARG A 130 -23.71 37.56 -0.32
N LEU A 131 -23.02 37.42 -1.45
CA LEU A 131 -21.63 37.84 -1.64
C LEU A 131 -21.55 38.89 -2.75
N ASN A 132 -20.81 39.98 -2.51
CA ASN A 132 -20.69 41.12 -3.43
C ASN A 132 -19.61 40.93 -4.53
N THR A 133 -19.27 39.68 -4.84
CA THR A 133 -18.27 39.28 -5.84
C THR A 133 -18.93 38.45 -6.93
N GLU A 134 -18.40 38.45 -8.16
CA GLU A 134 -18.82 37.47 -9.18
C GLU A 134 -18.47 36.03 -8.73
N PRO A 135 -19.31 35.02 -9.01
CA PRO A 135 -19.01 33.63 -8.72
C PRO A 135 -17.99 33.06 -9.72
N VAL A 136 -16.94 32.42 -9.21
CA VAL A 136 -15.99 31.64 -10.03
C VAL A 136 -16.61 30.27 -10.31
N TRP A 137 -16.75 29.88 -11.57
CA TRP A 137 -17.33 28.58 -11.96
C TRP A 137 -16.31 27.43 -11.90
N PRO A 138 -16.75 26.17 -11.74
CA PRO A 138 -15.87 25.00 -11.70
C PRO A 138 -14.96 24.84 -12.92
N ARG A 139 -13.74 24.39 -12.67
CA ARG A 139 -12.64 24.27 -13.65
C ARG A 139 -12.28 22.82 -13.96
N ASN A 140 -12.70 21.88 -13.13
CA ASN A 140 -12.49 20.44 -13.26
C ASN A 140 -13.70 19.66 -12.69
N GLU A 141 -13.72 18.34 -12.89
CA GLU A 141 -14.84 17.46 -12.52
C GLU A 141 -15.06 17.38 -11.00
N ILE A 142 -13.97 17.38 -10.21
CA ILE A 142 -14.06 17.37 -8.73
C ILE A 142 -14.73 18.66 -8.23
N GLU A 143 -14.38 19.83 -8.78
CA GLU A 143 -15.04 21.09 -8.47
C GLU A 143 -16.52 21.12 -8.89
N GLN A 144 -16.90 20.44 -9.98
CA GLN A 144 -18.29 20.34 -10.43
C GLN A 144 -19.12 19.47 -9.47
N GLU A 145 -18.60 18.32 -9.05
CA GLU A 145 -19.31 17.41 -8.16
C GLU A 145 -19.37 17.94 -6.71
N LEU A 146 -18.29 18.56 -6.21
CA LEU A 146 -18.32 19.29 -4.94
C LEU A 146 -19.32 20.45 -4.97
N GLN A 147 -19.38 21.22 -6.08
CA GLN A 147 -20.40 22.25 -6.27
C GLN A 147 -21.81 21.64 -6.25
N ARG A 148 -22.07 20.53 -6.95
CA ARG A 148 -23.36 19.82 -6.94
C ARG A 148 -23.77 19.40 -5.53
N ILE A 149 -22.86 18.82 -4.74
CA ILE A 149 -23.11 18.40 -3.36
C ILE A 149 -23.40 19.61 -2.46
N TRP A 150 -22.60 20.68 -2.55
CA TRP A 150 -22.83 21.91 -1.78
C TRP A 150 -24.17 22.58 -2.15
N VAL A 151 -24.51 22.71 -3.44
CA VAL A 151 -25.81 23.22 -3.92
C VAL A 151 -26.96 22.39 -3.33
N ALA A 152 -26.81 21.07 -3.28
CA ALA A 152 -27.80 20.13 -2.75
C ALA A 152 -27.91 20.07 -1.20
N VAL A 153 -27.06 20.80 -0.45
CA VAL A 153 -27.12 20.91 1.02
C VAL A 153 -27.36 22.35 1.49
N LEU A 154 -26.84 23.35 0.76
CA LEU A 154 -27.04 24.77 1.04
C LEU A 154 -28.32 25.33 0.39
N GLY A 155 -28.80 24.73 -0.71
CA GLY A 155 -29.97 25.22 -1.45
C GLY A 155 -29.70 26.49 -2.28
N ILE A 156 -28.44 26.91 -2.39
CA ILE A 156 -27.98 28.07 -3.16
C ILE A 156 -27.53 27.57 -4.53
N HIS A 157 -28.17 28.02 -5.61
CA HIS A 157 -27.86 27.53 -6.96
C HIS A 157 -26.67 28.24 -7.63
N ASP A 158 -26.54 29.56 -7.44
CA ASP A 158 -25.52 30.39 -8.11
C ASP A 158 -24.16 30.36 -7.38
N LEU A 159 -23.76 29.19 -6.89
CA LEU A 159 -22.64 28.98 -5.99
C LEU A 159 -21.29 28.94 -6.73
N GLY A 160 -20.37 29.86 -6.42
CA GLY A 160 -19.02 29.88 -6.97
C GLY A 160 -18.04 29.02 -6.17
N VAL A 161 -17.05 28.41 -6.83
CA VAL A 161 -16.12 27.47 -6.18
C VAL A 161 -15.18 28.10 -5.15
N THR A 162 -15.00 29.43 -5.23
CA THR A 162 -14.22 30.22 -4.27
C THR A 162 -15.06 30.82 -3.14
N ASP A 163 -16.36 30.51 -3.05
CA ASP A 163 -17.24 31.09 -2.03
C ASP A 163 -17.01 30.43 -0.64
N PRO A 164 -16.79 31.21 0.44
CA PRO A 164 -16.59 30.63 1.76
C PRO A 164 -17.89 30.08 2.36
N PHE A 165 -17.90 28.81 2.74
CA PHE A 165 -19.03 28.07 3.32
C PHE A 165 -19.75 28.85 4.44
N PHE A 166 -18.98 29.37 5.41
CA PHE A 166 -19.52 30.09 6.55
C PHE A 166 -20.07 31.49 6.17
N ALA A 167 -19.53 32.12 5.12
CA ALA A 167 -20.04 33.40 4.60
C ALA A 167 -21.37 33.24 3.84
N LEU A 168 -21.64 32.04 3.31
CA LEU A 168 -22.93 31.65 2.73
C LEU A 168 -23.99 31.32 3.81
N GLY A 169 -23.62 31.29 5.09
CA GLY A 169 -24.49 30.90 6.21
C GLY A 169 -24.49 29.40 6.51
N GLY A 170 -23.55 28.64 5.96
CA GLY A 170 -23.37 27.22 6.26
C GLY A 170 -23.08 26.97 7.74
N ASN A 171 -23.76 25.98 8.32
CA ASN A 171 -23.60 25.58 9.73
C ASN A 171 -23.07 24.15 9.86
N SER A 172 -22.70 23.73 11.08
CA SER A 172 -22.08 22.43 11.35
C SER A 172 -22.91 21.21 10.92
N LEU A 173 -24.25 21.28 10.91
CA LEU A 173 -25.08 20.18 10.41
C LEU A 173 -25.00 20.07 8.88
N GLN A 174 -25.04 21.21 8.18
CA GLN A 174 -24.83 21.24 6.72
C GLN A 174 -23.39 20.83 6.36
N MET A 175 -22.41 21.20 7.19
CA MET A 175 -21.02 20.80 7.05
C MET A 175 -20.89 19.27 7.11
N THR A 176 -21.43 18.64 8.16
CA THR A 176 -21.46 17.17 8.29
C THR A 176 -22.23 16.50 7.14
N GLN A 177 -23.31 17.10 6.65
CA GLN A 177 -24.06 16.60 5.49
C GLN A 177 -23.27 16.70 4.18
N ILE A 178 -22.45 17.73 3.98
CA ILE A 178 -21.52 17.81 2.85
C ILE A 178 -20.43 16.75 3.03
N MET A 179 -19.72 16.73 4.15
CA MET A 179 -18.63 15.77 4.43
C MET A 179 -19.07 14.32 4.19
N SER A 180 -20.22 13.93 4.75
CA SER A 180 -20.77 12.58 4.57
C SER A 180 -21.21 12.27 3.13
N ARG A 181 -21.63 13.27 2.34
CA ARG A 181 -21.94 13.10 0.91
C ARG A 181 -20.69 13.09 0.05
N VAL A 182 -19.67 13.87 0.39
CA VAL A 182 -18.37 13.88 -0.29
C VAL A 182 -17.65 12.55 -0.06
N GLU A 183 -17.73 11.98 1.15
CA GLU A 183 -17.27 10.61 1.42
C GLU A 183 -18.06 9.56 0.62
N GLN A 184 -19.40 9.66 0.56
CA GLN A 184 -20.25 8.67 -0.12
C GLN A 184 -20.27 8.75 -1.65
N GLU A 185 -20.22 9.96 -2.21
CA GLU A 185 -20.38 10.22 -3.65
C GLU A 185 -19.03 10.42 -4.36
N LEU A 186 -17.95 10.78 -3.63
CA LEU A 186 -16.61 11.04 -4.19
C LEU A 186 -15.47 10.28 -3.49
N GLY A 187 -15.71 9.62 -2.35
CA GLY A 187 -14.68 8.88 -1.60
C GLY A 187 -13.69 9.74 -0.81
N LEU A 188 -13.82 11.07 -0.86
CA LEU A 188 -12.93 12.04 -0.22
C LEU A 188 -13.32 12.27 1.25
N VAL A 189 -12.40 12.05 2.18
CA VAL A 189 -12.68 12.09 3.64
C VAL A 189 -12.23 13.42 4.24
N ILE A 190 -12.98 14.48 3.97
CA ILE A 190 -12.70 15.80 4.57
C ILE A 190 -12.96 15.74 6.08
N SER A 191 -11.92 15.95 6.91
CA SER A 191 -12.07 16.03 8.36
C SER A 191 -12.61 17.39 8.83
N PHE A 192 -13.01 17.47 10.11
CA PHE A 192 -13.49 18.73 10.69
C PHE A 192 -12.45 19.87 10.62
N PRO A 193 -11.18 19.68 11.03
CA PRO A 193 -10.14 20.70 10.86
C PRO A 193 -9.98 21.18 9.42
N GLU A 194 -9.90 20.27 8.46
CA GLU A 194 -9.68 20.60 7.05
C GLU A 194 -10.85 21.34 6.43
N PHE A 195 -12.10 21.06 6.85
CA PHE A 195 -13.26 21.86 6.41
C PHE A 195 -13.15 23.33 6.88
N PHE A 196 -12.59 23.57 8.07
CA PHE A 196 -12.36 24.93 8.57
C PHE A 196 -11.14 25.62 7.92
N GLU A 197 -10.09 24.88 7.58
CA GLU A 197 -8.89 25.39 6.91
C GLU A 197 -9.11 25.65 5.41
N PHE A 198 -9.89 24.78 4.76
CA PHE A 198 -10.28 24.86 3.35
C PHE A 198 -11.80 25.07 3.19
N PRO A 199 -12.35 26.22 3.62
CA PRO A 199 -13.80 26.45 3.67
C PRO A 199 -14.41 26.85 2.31
N THR A 200 -13.84 26.40 1.19
CA THR A 200 -14.31 26.68 -0.18
C THR A 200 -14.25 25.39 -1.02
N ILE A 201 -15.10 25.27 -2.06
CA ILE A 201 -15.07 24.11 -2.97
C ILE A 201 -13.70 23.94 -3.62
N ALA A 202 -13.06 25.03 -4.06
CA ALA A 202 -11.72 25.01 -4.65
C ALA A 202 -10.64 24.57 -3.65
N GLY A 203 -10.79 24.90 -2.35
CA GLY A 203 -9.94 24.38 -1.28
C GLY A 203 -10.16 22.88 -1.06
N GLN A 204 -11.41 22.43 -0.99
CA GLN A 204 -11.75 21.02 -0.80
C GLN A 204 -11.36 20.15 -2.00
N ALA A 205 -11.43 20.68 -3.22
CA ALA A 205 -10.88 20.06 -4.42
C ALA A 205 -9.34 19.92 -4.37
N SER A 206 -8.65 20.71 -3.55
CA SER A 206 -7.20 20.56 -3.33
C SER A 206 -6.84 19.50 -2.28
N LEU A 207 -7.75 19.17 -1.34
CA LEU A 207 -7.58 18.03 -0.43
C LEU A 207 -7.54 16.70 -1.17
N ALA A 208 -8.31 16.58 -2.26
CA ALA A 208 -8.25 15.44 -3.19
C ALA A 208 -6.90 15.29 -3.95
N VAL A 209 -5.95 16.22 -3.72
CA VAL A 209 -4.56 16.20 -4.23
C VAL A 209 -3.55 16.08 -3.06
N LEU A 210 -4.02 16.01 -1.82
CA LEU A 210 -3.21 15.98 -0.59
C LEU A 210 -3.35 14.68 0.22
N ASP A 211 -4.51 13.99 0.13
CA ASP A 211 -4.82 12.67 0.72
C ASP A 211 -3.87 11.50 0.32
N GLU A 212 -2.78 11.77 -0.42
CA GLU A 212 -1.82 10.74 -0.84
C GLU A 212 -0.89 10.22 0.27
N ASP A 213 -0.87 10.78 1.49
CA ASP A 213 0.25 10.51 2.43
C ASP A 213 0.02 10.72 3.96
N ASP A 214 -1.19 11.01 4.47
CA ASP A 214 -1.39 11.13 5.93
C ASP A 214 -2.62 10.36 6.44
N SER A 215 -2.40 9.49 7.43
CA SER A 215 -3.45 8.66 8.05
C SER A 215 -3.05 8.14 9.45
N ALA A 216 -2.55 9.03 10.31
CA ALA A 216 -2.11 8.63 11.65
C ALA A 216 -2.47 9.63 12.78
N GLU A 217 -3.69 9.52 13.34
CA GLU A 217 -3.84 9.72 14.79
C GLU A 217 -5.00 8.93 15.44
N ALA A 218 -4.65 7.78 16.05
CA ALA A 218 -5.51 7.02 16.95
C ALA A 218 -4.66 6.48 18.12
N GLN A 219 -4.61 7.25 19.21
CA GLN A 219 -3.75 6.93 20.36
C GLN A 219 -4.32 5.73 21.16
N PRO A 220 -3.50 4.71 21.51
CA PRO A 220 -3.95 3.60 22.34
C PRO A 220 -3.96 4.01 23.83
N THR A 221 -5.14 4.03 24.45
CA THR A 221 -5.24 4.04 25.92
C THR A 221 -4.98 2.64 26.47
N ALA A 222 -4.11 2.54 27.47
CA ALA A 222 -3.76 1.27 28.08
C ALA A 222 -4.93 0.67 28.87
N VAL A 223 -5.15 -0.64 28.73
CA VAL A 223 -6.02 -1.45 29.59
C VAL A 223 -5.17 -2.47 30.32
N ASP A 224 -5.38 -2.58 31.63
CA ASP A 224 -4.53 -3.37 32.53
C ASP A 224 -4.68 -4.89 32.30
N SER A 225 -3.61 -5.62 32.60
CA SER A 225 -3.48 -7.05 32.37
C SER A 225 -4.14 -7.88 33.48
N THR A 226 -5.27 -8.54 33.20
CA THR A 226 -5.74 -9.66 34.04
C THR A 226 -6.68 -10.64 33.31
N VAL A 227 -6.11 -11.52 32.47
CA VAL A 227 -6.80 -12.74 32.03
C VAL A 227 -6.31 -13.90 32.89
N LYS A 228 -7.17 -14.41 33.79
CA LYS A 228 -6.88 -15.62 34.57
C LYS A 228 -6.91 -16.84 33.64
N GLN A 229 -5.94 -17.74 33.84
CA GLN A 229 -5.99 -19.08 33.26
C GLN A 229 -7.24 -19.83 33.72
N VAL A 230 -7.88 -20.56 32.80
CA VAL A 230 -8.86 -21.61 33.11
C VAL A 230 -8.36 -22.90 32.48
N THR A 231 -8.29 -23.97 33.26
CA THR A 231 -7.69 -25.26 32.85
C THR A 231 -8.63 -26.42 33.15
N GLY A 232 -8.67 -27.41 32.24
CA GLY A 232 -9.46 -28.63 32.40
C GLY A 232 -10.98 -28.45 32.16
N PRO A 233 -11.78 -29.51 32.36
CA PRO A 233 -11.45 -30.75 33.06
C PRO A 233 -10.88 -31.89 32.19
N VAL A 234 -10.23 -32.85 32.85
CA VAL A 234 -9.80 -34.15 32.31
C VAL A 234 -10.85 -35.21 32.65
N VAL A 235 -11.05 -36.21 31.79
CA VAL A 235 -11.83 -37.42 32.10
C VAL A 235 -11.04 -38.68 31.72
N ARG A 236 -11.09 -39.68 32.61
CA ARG A 236 -10.60 -41.07 32.50
C ARG A 236 -11.48 -41.97 33.39
N GLU A 237 -11.40 -43.31 33.39
CA GLU A 237 -10.66 -44.24 32.52
C GLU A 237 -11.62 -44.74 31.39
N ASP A 238 -11.91 -45.99 31.00
CA ASP A 238 -11.46 -47.37 31.31
C ASP A 238 -11.63 -48.24 30.03
N THR A 239 -12.15 -49.47 30.13
CA THR A 239 -12.06 -50.53 29.10
C THR A 239 -13.35 -51.40 29.06
N PRO A 240 -13.59 -52.22 28.00
CA PRO A 240 -12.98 -53.55 27.93
C PRO A 240 -12.51 -54.00 26.53
N ARG A 241 -11.63 -55.00 26.50
CA ARG A 241 -11.11 -55.62 25.27
C ARG A 241 -12.09 -56.64 24.68
N GLN A 242 -12.20 -56.69 23.36
CA GLN A 242 -12.48 -57.93 22.62
C GLN A 242 -11.59 -58.02 21.37
N SER A 243 -11.36 -59.25 20.91
CA SER A 243 -10.32 -59.60 19.93
C SER A 243 -10.88 -60.54 18.86
N VAL A 244 -10.73 -60.16 17.58
CA VAL A 244 -11.01 -61.01 16.41
C VAL A 244 -9.86 -60.88 15.40
N MET A 245 -9.65 -61.92 14.61
CA MET A 245 -8.44 -62.17 13.81
C MET A 245 -8.33 -61.32 12.53
N THR A 246 -7.08 -61.07 12.11
CA THR A 246 -6.73 -60.73 10.73
C THR A 246 -6.65 -61.98 9.84
N PRO A 247 -6.68 -61.80 8.51
CA PRO A 247 -5.71 -62.51 7.68
C PRO A 247 -4.88 -61.58 6.78
N SER A 248 -3.64 -62.00 6.52
CA SER A 248 -2.63 -61.28 5.74
C SER A 248 -2.84 -61.41 4.22
N ALA A 249 -2.53 -60.36 3.45
CA ALA A 249 -1.55 -60.40 2.34
C ALA A 249 -1.23 -58.99 1.80
N GLY A 250 -0.03 -58.77 1.24
CA GLY A 250 0.30 -57.55 0.49
C GLY A 250 1.54 -56.78 0.96
N ARG A 251 2.73 -57.39 0.96
CA ARG A 251 4.00 -56.68 1.16
C ARG A 251 4.54 -56.13 -0.16
N THR A 252 4.85 -54.83 -0.18
CA THR A 252 5.86 -54.26 -1.08
C THR A 252 6.78 -53.39 -0.23
N GLN A 253 8.10 -53.61 -0.31
CA GLN A 253 9.07 -52.90 0.53
C GLN A 253 9.60 -51.66 -0.17
N THR A 254 9.39 -50.48 0.41
CA THR A 254 10.17 -49.27 0.07
C THR A 254 11.37 -49.19 1.01
N THR A 255 12.56 -49.40 0.48
CA THR A 255 13.81 -49.37 1.26
C THR A 255 14.20 -47.95 1.62
N GLN A 256 14.39 -47.65 2.91
CA GLN A 256 15.13 -46.47 3.34
C GLN A 256 16.60 -46.59 2.90
N ALA A 257 17.06 -45.70 2.04
CA ALA A 257 18.47 -45.52 1.73
C ALA A 257 19.01 -44.34 2.56
N GLY A 258 20.00 -44.58 3.40
CA GLY A 258 20.59 -43.55 4.25
C GLY A 258 21.43 -42.57 3.42
N GLN A 259 21.16 -41.27 3.57
CA GLN A 259 22.00 -40.22 2.98
C GLN A 259 23.40 -40.25 3.61
N LYS A 260 24.43 -40.26 2.76
CA LYS A 260 25.79 -39.82 3.10
C LYS A 260 26.11 -38.55 2.33
N PRO A 261 26.94 -37.65 2.87
CA PRO A 261 27.10 -36.30 2.32
C PRO A 261 27.86 -36.32 0.98
N VAL A 262 27.35 -35.55 0.02
CA VAL A 262 28.04 -35.19 -1.23
C VAL A 262 28.46 -33.73 -1.10
N GLY A 263 29.75 -33.45 -1.32
CA GLY A 263 30.37 -32.18 -0.96
C GLY A 263 30.73 -31.28 -2.14
N SER A 264 29.80 -30.41 -2.53
CA SER A 264 30.10 -29.10 -3.13
C SER A 264 29.00 -28.15 -2.67
N GLY A 265 29.35 -27.15 -1.84
CA GLY A 265 28.42 -26.49 -0.92
C GLY A 265 27.08 -26.07 -1.54
N ALA A 266 26.00 -26.76 -1.16
CA ALA A 266 24.63 -26.33 -1.44
C ALA A 266 24.38 -24.95 -0.83
N ALA A 267 23.47 -24.18 -1.42
CA ALA A 267 23.12 -22.87 -0.89
C ALA A 267 22.59 -22.99 0.55
N GLN A 268 23.15 -22.19 1.45
CA GLN A 268 22.71 -22.09 2.84
C GLN A 268 22.47 -20.61 3.15
N ILE A 269 21.21 -20.22 3.27
CA ILE A 269 20.80 -18.88 3.67
C ILE A 269 21.19 -18.67 5.14
N THR A 270 21.95 -17.60 5.38
CA THR A 270 22.59 -17.31 6.68
C THR A 270 21.96 -16.13 7.42
N CYS A 271 21.40 -15.17 6.68
CA CYS A 271 20.81 -13.95 7.22
C CYS A 271 19.37 -13.74 6.75
N LEU A 272 18.48 -13.34 7.67
CA LEU A 272 17.20 -12.72 7.36
C LEU A 272 17.38 -11.20 7.42
N ALA A 273 17.25 -10.52 6.29
CA ALA A 273 17.32 -9.07 6.19
C ALA A 273 15.91 -8.45 6.11
N VAL A 274 15.62 -7.45 6.95
CA VAL A 274 14.31 -6.76 6.98
C VAL A 274 14.52 -5.24 6.91
N PRO A 275 14.08 -4.57 5.83
CA PRO A 275 13.94 -3.13 5.83
C PRO A 275 12.72 -2.72 6.66
N THR A 276 12.88 -1.69 7.49
CA THR A 276 11.81 -1.07 8.29
C THR A 276 11.92 0.44 8.21
N ARG A 277 10.78 1.13 8.31
CA ARG A 277 10.71 2.57 8.57
C ARG A 277 9.45 2.87 9.37
N ASP A 278 9.62 3.42 10.56
CA ASP A 278 8.54 3.91 11.43
C ASP A 278 7.53 2.82 11.92
N ARG A 279 7.81 1.53 11.69
CA ARG A 279 6.87 0.39 11.74
C ARG A 279 7.21 -0.70 12.78
N LEU A 280 7.59 -0.30 14.00
CA LEU A 280 8.03 -1.25 15.03
C LEU A 280 7.06 -2.42 15.29
N SER A 281 5.74 -2.18 15.27
CA SER A 281 4.71 -3.22 15.47
C SER A 281 4.66 -4.25 14.33
N SER A 282 4.89 -3.81 13.08
CA SER A 282 4.96 -4.70 11.92
C SER A 282 6.20 -5.58 12.00
N LEU A 283 7.36 -4.95 12.21
CA LEU A 283 8.66 -5.62 12.42
C LEU A 283 8.59 -6.68 13.53
N GLN A 284 8.01 -6.36 14.69
CA GLN A 284 7.84 -7.29 15.82
C GLN A 284 7.13 -8.58 15.40
N ARG A 285 6.01 -8.45 14.67
CA ARG A 285 5.18 -9.56 14.21
C ARG A 285 5.85 -10.34 13.07
N CYS A 286 6.52 -9.64 12.14
CA CYS A 286 7.33 -10.24 11.08
C CYS A 286 8.44 -11.13 11.66
N LEU A 287 9.33 -10.58 12.50
CA LEU A 287 10.45 -11.35 13.07
C LEU A 287 9.98 -12.54 13.91
N GLN A 288 8.91 -12.37 14.71
CA GLN A 288 8.30 -13.47 15.47
C GLN A 288 7.78 -14.58 14.56
N SER A 289 7.16 -14.25 13.43
CA SER A 289 6.61 -15.22 12.48
C SER A 289 7.70 -16.00 11.73
N TYR A 290 8.68 -15.31 11.15
CA TYR A 290 9.81 -15.96 10.46
C TYR A 290 10.63 -16.85 11.40
N LEU A 291 10.92 -16.38 12.62
CA LEU A 291 11.62 -17.18 13.62
C LEU A 291 10.83 -18.43 14.05
N THR A 292 9.50 -18.37 14.03
CA THR A 292 8.64 -19.54 14.28
C THR A 292 8.74 -20.56 13.16
N ASN A 293 8.77 -20.13 11.89
CA ASN A 293 9.03 -21.01 10.74
C ASN A 293 10.42 -21.66 10.84
N PHE A 294 11.46 -20.86 11.04
CA PHE A 294 12.84 -21.37 11.06
C PHE A 294 13.06 -22.40 12.18
N ARG A 295 12.54 -22.13 13.39
CA ARG A 295 12.60 -23.07 14.52
C ARG A 295 11.83 -24.37 14.27
N ALA A 296 10.68 -24.33 13.59
CA ALA A 296 9.96 -25.55 13.21
C ALA A 296 10.77 -26.49 12.31
N TYR A 297 11.77 -25.97 11.60
CA TYR A 297 12.69 -26.71 10.74
C TYR A 297 14.15 -26.72 11.21
N GLN A 298 14.37 -26.47 12.51
CA GLN A 298 15.71 -26.50 13.16
C GLN A 298 16.75 -25.57 12.50
N ARG A 299 16.29 -24.46 11.92
CA ARG A 299 17.13 -23.40 11.36
C ARG A 299 17.22 -22.22 12.33
N THR A 300 18.42 -21.66 12.43
CA THR A 300 18.71 -20.38 13.09
C THR A 300 19.52 -19.54 12.13
N LEU A 301 19.09 -18.30 11.88
CA LEU A 301 19.73 -17.30 11.02
C LEU A 301 20.13 -16.10 11.89
N GLU A 302 21.14 -15.35 11.46
CA GLU A 302 21.34 -13.99 11.96
C GLU A 302 20.23 -13.08 11.39
N ILE A 303 19.83 -12.05 12.12
CA ILE A 303 18.85 -11.06 11.63
C ILE A 303 19.57 -9.73 11.36
N LEU A 304 19.38 -9.15 10.17
CA LEU A 304 19.78 -7.79 9.84
C LEU A 304 18.52 -6.91 9.74
N VAL A 305 18.42 -5.89 10.58
CA VAL A 305 17.36 -4.87 10.47
C VAL A 305 17.95 -3.56 9.93
N ALA A 306 17.47 -3.13 8.77
CA ALA A 306 17.86 -1.85 8.17
C ALA A 306 16.75 -0.82 8.42
N ASP A 307 17.01 0.12 9.32
CA ASP A 307 16.01 1.08 9.82
C ASP A 307 16.20 2.46 9.17
N ASP A 308 15.14 2.93 8.50
CA ASP A 308 15.08 4.23 7.84
C ASP A 308 14.20 5.25 8.58
N SER A 309 13.78 4.97 9.83
CA SER A 309 13.15 5.97 10.69
C SER A 309 14.05 7.18 10.87
N ARG A 310 13.58 8.34 10.38
CA ARG A 310 14.26 9.64 10.53
C ARG A 310 14.29 10.10 12.00
N ASP A 311 13.27 9.75 12.76
CA ASP A 311 13.15 10.03 14.21
C ASP A 311 14.12 9.16 15.04
N ALA A 312 14.94 9.81 15.87
CA ALA A 312 15.92 9.16 16.74
C ALA A 312 15.29 8.38 17.91
N ALA A 313 14.11 8.80 18.41
CA ALA A 313 13.39 8.09 19.46
C ALA A 313 12.79 6.78 18.92
N LYS A 314 12.26 6.78 17.68
CA LYS A 314 11.82 5.55 17.01
C LYS A 314 12.99 4.58 16.80
N ARG A 315 14.13 5.04 16.26
CA ARG A 315 15.36 4.22 16.15
C ARG A 315 15.85 3.68 17.50
N ALA A 316 15.70 4.44 18.59
CA ALA A 316 16.03 3.97 19.93
C ALA A 316 15.08 2.84 20.39
N ASN A 317 13.77 3.00 20.16
CA ASN A 317 12.76 1.98 20.46
C ASN A 317 12.99 0.69 19.61
N THR A 318 13.31 0.81 18.32
CA THR A 318 13.70 -0.33 17.47
C THR A 318 14.90 -1.06 18.05
N ARG A 319 16.00 -0.35 18.36
CA ARG A 319 17.20 -0.97 18.96
C ARG A 319 16.91 -1.62 20.31
N GLN A 320 16.13 -0.99 21.19
CA GLN A 320 15.78 -1.56 22.50
C GLN A 320 14.94 -2.84 22.35
N PHE A 321 13.97 -2.86 21.41
CA PHE A 321 13.23 -4.07 21.07
C PHE A 321 14.16 -5.18 20.57
N LEU A 322 15.03 -4.90 19.60
CA LEU A 322 15.92 -5.91 19.02
C LEU A 322 16.91 -6.49 20.04
N GLN A 323 17.50 -5.65 20.91
CA GLN A 323 18.32 -6.10 22.03
C GLN A 323 17.57 -7.05 22.97
N LYS A 324 16.27 -6.81 23.20
CA LYS A 324 15.42 -7.67 24.03
C LYS A 324 15.09 -8.98 23.28
N PHE A 325 14.56 -8.88 22.06
CA PHE A 325 14.14 -9.99 21.21
C PHE A 325 15.27 -10.97 20.96
N GLY A 326 16.49 -10.48 20.67
CA GLY A 326 17.69 -11.30 20.56
C GLY A 326 17.91 -12.13 21.83
N ARG A 327 18.04 -11.48 22.99
CA ARG A 327 18.33 -12.17 24.27
C ARG A 327 17.23 -13.13 24.72
N GLU A 328 15.97 -12.87 24.37
CA GLU A 328 14.85 -13.78 24.62
C GLU A 328 14.86 -15.00 23.70
N HIS A 329 15.70 -15.03 22.67
CA HIS A 329 15.66 -16.02 21.59
C HIS A 329 17.00 -16.67 21.22
N ASP A 330 18.12 -16.20 21.77
CA ASP A 330 19.49 -16.70 21.52
C ASP A 330 19.86 -16.61 20.02
N ILE A 331 19.66 -15.42 19.44
CA ILE A 331 19.94 -15.11 18.03
C ILE A 331 20.74 -13.82 17.89
N GLY A 332 21.80 -13.85 17.07
CA GLY A 332 22.58 -12.66 16.74
C GLY A 332 21.78 -11.69 15.89
N ILE A 333 21.85 -10.40 16.21
CA ILE A 333 21.12 -9.36 15.48
C ILE A 333 22.04 -8.20 15.11
N ARG A 334 22.12 -7.91 13.81
CA ARG A 334 22.71 -6.72 13.19
C ARG A 334 21.64 -5.63 13.02
N TYR A 335 21.99 -4.37 13.30
CA TYR A 335 21.12 -3.20 13.12
C TYR A 335 21.83 -2.08 12.35
N ALA A 336 21.13 -1.51 11.36
CA ALA A 336 21.63 -0.49 10.44
C ALA A 336 20.68 0.71 10.38
N GLY A 337 20.79 1.63 11.34
CA GLY A 337 20.02 2.87 11.39
C GLY A 337 20.65 4.02 10.61
N ALA A 338 19.96 5.16 10.57
CA ALA A 338 20.42 6.37 9.89
C ALA A 338 21.77 6.92 10.41
N ASP A 339 22.19 6.58 11.62
CA ASP A 339 23.43 7.08 12.22
C ASP A 339 24.61 6.17 11.87
N GLU A 340 24.38 4.86 11.94
CA GLU A 340 25.27 3.79 11.49
C GLU A 340 25.55 3.89 9.97
N LYS A 341 24.48 4.03 9.16
CA LYS A 341 24.57 4.28 7.69
C LYS A 341 25.47 5.49 7.37
N ARG A 342 25.42 6.57 8.16
CA ARG A 342 26.22 7.79 7.90
C ARG A 342 27.70 7.63 8.24
N GLN A 343 28.04 6.78 9.22
CA GLN A 343 29.42 6.42 9.47
C GLN A 343 29.97 5.58 8.32
N PHE A 344 29.23 4.52 7.94
CA PHE A 344 29.62 3.64 6.85
C PHE A 344 29.75 4.36 5.51
N ALA A 345 28.86 5.31 5.19
CA ALA A 345 28.94 6.10 3.97
C ALA A 345 30.27 6.84 3.78
N ARG A 346 30.90 7.31 4.88
CA ARG A 346 32.22 7.97 4.83
C ARG A 346 33.33 6.96 4.58
N GLN A 347 33.34 5.88 5.37
CA GLN A 347 34.33 4.79 5.24
C GLN A 347 34.26 4.15 3.84
N LEU A 348 33.06 3.99 3.28
CA LEU A 348 32.84 3.45 1.95
C LEU A 348 33.30 4.41 0.84
N ALA A 349 33.09 5.73 0.98
CA ALA A 349 33.62 6.71 0.04
C ALA A 349 35.16 6.74 0.07
N GLU A 350 35.75 6.71 1.26
CA GLU A 350 37.20 6.66 1.49
C GLU A 350 37.83 5.38 0.88
N GLU A 351 37.28 4.20 1.18
CA GLU A 351 37.82 2.90 0.75
C GLU A 351 37.53 2.54 -0.72
N SER A 352 36.51 3.14 -1.33
CA SER A 352 36.21 2.93 -2.76
C SER A 352 36.81 3.99 -3.69
N GLY A 353 37.20 5.15 -3.15
CA GLY A 353 37.56 6.34 -3.93
C GLY A 353 36.40 6.94 -4.74
N ILE A 354 35.15 6.58 -4.42
CA ILE A 354 33.95 7.11 -5.08
C ILE A 354 33.54 8.43 -4.41
N PRO A 355 33.15 9.47 -5.17
CA PRO A 355 32.66 10.73 -4.60
C PRO A 355 31.50 10.53 -3.62
N SER A 356 31.57 11.23 -2.48
CA SER A 356 30.63 11.05 -1.36
C SER A 356 29.16 11.22 -1.78
N HIS A 357 28.85 12.10 -2.74
CA HIS A 357 27.48 12.34 -3.19
C HIS A 357 26.85 11.12 -3.88
N VAL A 358 27.64 10.24 -4.51
CA VAL A 358 27.16 8.98 -5.11
C VAL A 358 26.89 7.94 -4.02
N VAL A 359 27.71 7.90 -2.97
CA VAL A 359 27.52 7.03 -1.81
C VAL A 359 26.33 7.48 -0.96
N GLU A 360 26.16 8.79 -0.78
CA GLU A 360 25.01 9.38 -0.12
C GLU A 360 23.72 9.12 -0.92
N PHE A 361 23.75 9.26 -2.25
CA PHE A 361 22.62 8.88 -3.10
C PHE A 361 22.29 7.38 -2.98
N ALA A 362 23.29 6.50 -2.93
CA ALA A 362 23.09 5.06 -2.78
C ALA A 362 22.40 4.67 -1.46
N LEU A 363 22.74 5.34 -0.35
CA LEU A 363 22.34 4.98 1.02
C LEU A 363 21.23 5.87 1.62
N PHE A 364 20.96 7.03 1.03
CA PHE A 364 19.95 8.00 1.50
C PHE A 364 19.13 8.66 0.39
N GLY A 365 19.34 8.34 -0.89
CA GLY A 365 18.59 8.93 -2.00
C GLY A 365 18.79 10.44 -2.16
N THR A 366 17.70 11.19 -2.33
CA THR A 366 17.70 12.66 -2.35
C THR A 366 16.56 13.22 -1.49
N PRO A 367 16.74 14.33 -0.75
CA PRO A 367 15.65 14.99 -0.02
C PRO A 367 14.53 15.54 -0.92
N ASP A 368 14.68 15.53 -2.24
CA ASP A 368 13.62 15.85 -3.21
C ASP A 368 12.59 14.72 -3.39
N CYS A 369 12.68 13.62 -2.65
CA CYS A 369 11.74 12.49 -2.71
C CYS A 369 11.28 12.06 -1.31
N ASP A 370 10.20 11.29 -1.24
CA ASP A 370 9.52 10.95 0.02
C ASP A 370 9.74 9.49 0.45
N ASN A 371 9.92 8.59 -0.53
CA ASN A 371 10.24 7.18 -0.33
C ASN A 371 11.71 6.85 -0.66
N PHE A 372 12.30 5.95 0.13
CA PHE A 372 13.72 5.62 0.20
C PHE A 372 13.98 4.11 0.37
N ILE A 373 12.96 3.28 0.13
CA ILE A 373 13.04 1.83 0.33
C ILE A 373 14.21 1.21 -0.45
N GLY A 374 14.48 1.66 -1.68
CA GLY A 374 15.63 1.20 -2.46
C GLY A 374 16.99 1.59 -1.87
N ALA A 375 17.12 2.78 -1.28
CA ALA A 375 18.33 3.15 -0.53
C ALA A 375 18.53 2.25 0.70
N ASN A 376 17.45 1.90 1.40
CA ASN A 376 17.47 0.97 2.52
C ASN A 376 17.83 -0.46 2.07
N ARG A 377 17.33 -0.92 0.92
CA ARG A 377 17.73 -2.20 0.30
C ARG A 377 19.17 -2.19 -0.23
N ASN A 378 19.70 -1.05 -0.69
CA ASN A 378 21.13 -0.90 -1.04
C ASN A 378 22.04 -1.04 0.18
N ALA A 379 21.63 -0.51 1.34
CA ALA A 379 22.35 -0.74 2.61
C ALA A 379 22.39 -2.24 2.96
N ILE A 380 21.28 -2.97 2.76
CA ILE A 380 21.23 -4.44 2.91
C ILE A 380 22.20 -5.12 1.94
N LEU A 381 22.22 -4.76 0.64
CA LEU A 381 23.13 -5.36 -0.34
C LEU A 381 24.61 -5.15 0.01
N LEU A 382 25.00 -3.96 0.49
CA LEU A 382 26.39 -3.67 0.83
C LEU A 382 26.81 -4.39 2.13
N GLU A 383 25.97 -4.37 3.17
CA GLU A 383 26.22 -5.06 4.44
C GLU A 383 26.28 -6.59 4.28
N THR A 384 25.45 -7.15 3.40
CA THR A 384 25.36 -8.62 3.17
C THR A 384 26.19 -9.12 2.00
N ALA A 385 27.05 -8.27 1.41
CA ALA A 385 27.95 -8.70 0.35
C ALA A 385 28.81 -9.90 0.82
N GLY A 386 28.87 -10.93 -0.02
CA GLY A 386 29.48 -12.24 0.31
C GLY A 386 28.55 -13.28 0.93
N GLU A 387 27.25 -12.99 1.16
CA GLU A 387 26.30 -13.90 1.81
C GLU A 387 25.19 -14.42 0.87
N PHE A 388 24.60 -15.57 1.23
CA PHE A 388 23.24 -15.93 0.82
C PHE A 388 22.25 -15.40 1.86
N ILE A 389 21.31 -14.56 1.44
CA ILE A 389 20.31 -13.95 2.35
C ILE A 389 18.89 -14.23 1.91
N LEU A 390 17.94 -14.13 2.85
CA LEU A 390 16.52 -13.92 2.59
C LEU A 390 16.21 -12.47 2.98
N THR A 391 15.76 -11.64 2.04
CA THR A 391 15.17 -10.32 2.32
C THR A 391 13.66 -10.43 2.39
N ALA A 392 13.03 -9.78 3.38
CA ALA A 392 11.59 -9.79 3.57
C ALA A 392 11.08 -8.47 4.16
N ASP A 393 9.94 -7.98 3.69
CA ASP A 393 9.38 -6.69 4.15
C ASP A 393 8.65 -6.83 5.50
N ASP A 394 8.58 -5.73 6.26
CA ASP A 394 8.12 -5.71 7.66
C ASP A 394 6.62 -6.02 7.86
N ASP A 395 5.82 -5.99 6.80
CA ASP A 395 4.41 -6.41 6.77
C ASP A 395 4.19 -7.87 6.33
N THR A 396 5.27 -8.63 6.06
CA THR A 396 5.21 -10.06 5.71
C THR A 396 5.35 -11.00 6.91
N LEU A 397 4.79 -12.20 6.79
CA LEU A 397 4.82 -13.25 7.81
C LEU A 397 5.41 -14.55 7.23
N GLY A 398 6.34 -15.17 7.97
CA GLY A 398 6.89 -16.49 7.65
C GLY A 398 5.93 -17.67 7.85
N GLU A 399 4.67 -17.42 8.22
CA GLU A 399 3.63 -18.46 8.21
C GLU A 399 3.28 -18.82 6.77
N THR A 400 3.46 -20.10 6.41
CA THR A 400 3.40 -20.55 5.03
C THR A 400 2.06 -21.21 4.66
N ARG A 401 1.72 -21.13 3.37
CA ARG A 401 0.62 -21.84 2.72
C ARG A 401 1.10 -22.47 1.41
N ARG A 402 0.27 -23.33 0.82
CA ARG A 402 0.39 -23.77 -0.58
C ARG A 402 -0.89 -23.48 -1.34
N PHE A 403 -0.78 -23.07 -2.60
CA PHE A 403 -1.94 -23.12 -3.50
C PHE A 403 -2.20 -24.58 -3.91
N PRO A 404 -3.45 -25.01 -4.17
CA PRO A 404 -3.75 -26.33 -4.71
C PRO A 404 -3.04 -26.60 -6.05
N ALA A 405 -2.75 -27.88 -6.32
CA ALA A 405 -1.95 -28.36 -7.47
C ALA A 405 -0.48 -27.85 -7.59
N PRO A 406 0.34 -27.79 -6.51
CA PRO A 406 1.77 -27.50 -6.60
C PRO A 406 2.54 -28.78 -6.97
N SER A 407 2.35 -29.28 -8.19
CA SER A 407 2.95 -30.53 -8.66
C SER A 407 3.32 -30.48 -10.14
N GLY A 408 4.53 -30.00 -10.44
CA GLY A 408 5.12 -30.03 -11.78
C GLY A 408 6.64 -30.22 -11.72
N LYS A 409 7.23 -30.55 -12.87
CA LYS A 409 8.69 -30.62 -13.05
C LYS A 409 9.26 -29.19 -13.13
N LEU A 410 10.59 -29.08 -13.11
CA LEU A 410 11.27 -27.80 -13.32
C LEU A 410 10.69 -27.10 -14.57
N THR A 411 10.26 -25.85 -14.44
CA THR A 411 9.55 -25.14 -15.52
C THR A 411 10.33 -23.93 -15.98
N PHE A 412 10.46 -23.73 -17.30
CA PHE A 412 11.06 -22.52 -17.89
C PHE A 412 9.97 -21.58 -18.40
N SER A 413 10.03 -20.31 -18.03
CA SER A 413 9.02 -19.31 -18.40
C SER A 413 9.62 -18.11 -19.12
N GLY A 414 8.97 -17.71 -20.23
CA GLY A 414 9.27 -16.49 -20.97
C GLY A 414 8.24 -15.37 -20.74
N ALA A 415 7.29 -15.57 -19.83
CA ALA A 415 6.21 -14.63 -19.56
C ALA A 415 6.71 -13.36 -18.84
N ALA A 416 6.03 -12.23 -19.06
CA ALA A 416 6.36 -10.95 -18.43
C ALA A 416 6.27 -11.03 -16.90
N ASP A 417 5.20 -11.62 -16.37
CA ASP A 417 5.12 -12.13 -15.00
C ASP A 417 4.99 -13.67 -15.07
N PRO A 418 5.89 -14.46 -14.46
CA PRO A 418 5.77 -15.91 -14.41
C PRO A 418 4.80 -16.44 -13.34
N ALA A 419 4.19 -15.59 -12.50
CA ALA A 419 3.23 -16.00 -11.48
C ALA A 419 1.79 -16.10 -12.00
N GLU A 420 1.03 -17.08 -11.52
CA GLU A 420 -0.44 -17.02 -11.65
C GLU A 420 -1.01 -16.15 -10.52
N THR A 421 -1.73 -15.09 -10.89
CA THR A 421 -2.34 -14.14 -9.95
C THR A 421 -3.85 -14.35 -9.87
N TRP A 422 -4.35 -14.79 -8.72
CA TRP A 422 -5.77 -14.96 -8.42
C TRP A 422 -6.26 -13.79 -7.56
N ILE A 423 -7.48 -13.28 -7.82
CA ILE A 423 -8.03 -12.08 -7.16
C ILE A 423 -9.36 -12.44 -6.50
N PHE A 424 -9.53 -12.07 -5.23
CA PHE A 424 -10.64 -12.48 -4.38
C PHE A 424 -11.38 -11.26 -3.83
N PRO A 425 -12.71 -11.35 -3.59
CA PRO A 425 -13.47 -10.22 -3.04
C PRO A 425 -13.06 -9.86 -1.61
N ASP A 426 -12.59 -10.81 -0.83
CA ASP A 426 -12.23 -10.63 0.59
C ASP A 426 -11.14 -11.62 1.05
N ALA A 427 -10.53 -11.34 2.20
CA ALA A 427 -9.48 -12.16 2.79
C ALA A 427 -9.93 -13.60 3.13
N ILE A 428 -11.21 -13.81 3.46
CA ILE A 428 -11.77 -15.12 3.80
C ILE A 428 -11.90 -15.98 2.53
N ALA A 429 -12.26 -15.37 1.40
CA ALA A 429 -12.27 -16.02 0.09
C ALA A 429 -10.86 -16.38 -0.38
N ALA A 430 -9.86 -15.50 -0.18
CA ALA A 430 -8.45 -15.78 -0.47
C ALA A 430 -7.91 -16.93 0.40
N GLU A 431 -8.07 -16.86 1.73
CA GLU A 431 -7.57 -17.89 2.65
C GLU A 431 -8.28 -19.25 2.49
N ARG A 432 -9.54 -19.27 2.01
CA ARG A 432 -10.24 -20.52 1.63
C ARG A 432 -9.73 -21.15 0.35
N SER A 433 -8.94 -20.44 -0.47
CA SER A 433 -8.37 -20.98 -1.71
C SER A 433 -7.06 -21.74 -1.51
N VAL A 434 -6.41 -21.58 -0.34
CA VAL A 434 -5.08 -22.13 -0.04
C VAL A 434 -5.13 -23.26 0.98
N ILE A 435 -4.09 -24.10 0.95
CA ILE A 435 -3.89 -25.20 1.89
C ILE A 435 -2.97 -24.73 3.01
N ARG A 436 -3.42 -24.91 4.26
CA ARG A 436 -2.63 -24.68 5.49
C ARG A 436 -1.63 -25.82 5.76
N GLU A 437 -0.75 -26.06 4.79
CA GLU A 437 0.40 -26.96 4.94
C GLU A 437 1.67 -26.10 5.06
N PRO A 438 2.28 -26.00 6.27
CA PRO A 438 3.51 -25.25 6.44
C PRO A 438 4.66 -25.98 5.74
N PHE A 439 5.59 -25.22 5.16
CA PHE A 439 6.82 -25.76 4.57
C PHE A 439 8.05 -24.98 5.04
N ASN A 440 9.22 -25.61 4.91
CA ASN A 440 10.51 -24.99 5.21
C ASN A 440 10.82 -23.94 4.13
N LEU A 441 10.60 -22.66 4.45
CA LEU A 441 10.76 -21.57 3.50
C LEU A 441 12.19 -21.51 2.95
N LEU A 442 13.18 -21.63 3.84
CA LEU A 442 14.60 -21.55 3.50
C LEU A 442 15.01 -22.68 2.55
N ALA A 443 14.67 -23.93 2.89
CA ALA A 443 14.96 -25.07 2.03
C ALA A 443 14.21 -24.99 0.68
N GLY A 444 13.02 -24.36 0.65
CA GLY A 444 12.31 -24.05 -0.59
C GLY A 444 13.14 -23.16 -1.52
N HIS A 445 13.65 -22.05 -1.00
CA HIS A 445 14.50 -21.12 -1.76
C HIS A 445 15.86 -21.75 -2.16
N GLU A 446 16.47 -22.53 -1.27
CA GLU A 446 17.77 -23.21 -1.46
C GLU A 446 17.76 -24.32 -2.52
N ILE A 447 16.58 -24.78 -2.97
CA ILE A 447 16.46 -25.68 -4.15
C ILE A 447 16.98 -25.01 -5.42
N LEU A 448 16.78 -23.70 -5.58
CA LEU A 448 17.16 -22.96 -6.80
C LEU A 448 18.36 -22.03 -6.60
N LEU A 449 18.51 -21.40 -5.43
CA LEU A 449 19.43 -20.27 -5.22
C LEU A 449 20.90 -20.62 -5.50
N GLY A 450 21.58 -19.79 -6.30
CA GLY A 450 23.00 -19.92 -6.64
C GLY A 450 23.36 -21.10 -7.57
N LYS A 451 22.44 -22.04 -7.81
CA LYS A 451 22.67 -23.20 -8.69
C LYS A 451 22.82 -22.80 -10.15
N ALA A 452 23.54 -23.62 -10.91
CA ALA A 452 23.67 -23.45 -12.35
C ALA A 452 22.46 -24.03 -13.11
N LEU A 453 22.14 -23.50 -14.30
CA LEU A 453 21.03 -24.07 -15.10
C LEU A 453 21.25 -25.55 -15.47
N PRO A 454 22.47 -26.02 -15.84
CA PRO A 454 22.72 -27.44 -16.13
C PRO A 454 22.62 -28.33 -14.89
N GLU A 455 22.96 -27.80 -13.71
CA GLU A 455 22.85 -28.49 -12.42
C GLU A 455 21.38 -28.75 -12.11
N LEU A 456 20.52 -27.74 -12.24
CA LEU A 456 19.07 -27.86 -12.07
C LEU A 456 18.41 -28.82 -13.07
N VAL A 457 18.85 -28.81 -14.33
CA VAL A 457 18.36 -29.76 -15.35
C VAL A 457 18.83 -31.19 -15.08
N ALA A 458 20.06 -31.37 -14.57
CA ALA A 458 20.55 -32.69 -14.18
C ALA A 458 19.81 -33.23 -12.94
N GLU A 459 19.55 -32.39 -11.94
CA GLU A 459 18.74 -32.73 -10.76
C GLU A 459 17.29 -33.08 -11.12
N SER A 460 16.72 -32.47 -12.16
CA SER A 460 15.40 -32.82 -12.69
C SER A 460 15.40 -34.06 -13.60
N GLY A 461 16.52 -34.81 -13.66
CA GLY A 461 16.66 -36.02 -14.48
C GLY A 461 16.71 -35.73 -15.99
N GLY A 462 16.99 -34.49 -16.39
CA GLY A 462 16.86 -34.00 -17.76
C GLY A 462 15.43 -33.58 -18.14
N GLU A 463 14.46 -33.70 -17.22
CA GLU A 463 13.05 -33.41 -17.50
C GLU A 463 12.64 -32.01 -17.03
N TYR A 464 12.20 -31.18 -17.96
CA TYR A 464 11.64 -29.86 -17.67
C TYR A 464 10.41 -29.58 -18.55
N ALA A 465 9.58 -28.64 -18.11
CA ALA A 465 8.46 -28.12 -18.87
C ALA A 465 8.75 -26.68 -19.36
N THR A 466 8.03 -26.24 -20.38
CA THR A 466 7.98 -24.83 -20.78
C THR A 466 6.62 -24.26 -20.43
N ALA A 467 6.58 -23.06 -19.85
CA ALA A 467 5.33 -22.34 -19.60
C ALA A 467 4.59 -22.09 -20.94
N PRO A 468 3.25 -22.03 -20.93
CA PRO A 468 2.46 -21.86 -22.15
C PRO A 468 2.55 -20.46 -22.79
N TYR A 469 3.13 -19.48 -22.10
CA TYR A 469 3.18 -18.08 -22.52
C TYR A 469 4.62 -17.54 -22.52
N GLY A 470 4.92 -16.70 -23.51
CA GLY A 470 6.25 -16.13 -23.73
C GLY A 470 7.26 -17.09 -24.37
N ARG A 471 8.43 -16.56 -24.75
CA ARG A 471 9.51 -17.34 -25.40
C ARG A 471 10.63 -17.65 -24.42
N VAL A 472 11.18 -18.85 -24.51
CA VAL A 472 12.27 -19.35 -23.63
C VAL A 472 13.58 -19.61 -24.40
N ASP A 473 13.69 -19.07 -25.61
CA ASP A 473 14.81 -19.36 -26.53
C ASP A 473 16.18 -19.07 -25.90
N SER A 474 16.33 -17.93 -25.18
CA SER A 474 17.62 -17.54 -24.59
C SER A 474 17.95 -18.36 -23.33
N LEU A 475 16.93 -18.78 -22.58
CA LEU A 475 17.06 -19.69 -21.45
C LEU A 475 17.48 -21.10 -21.93
N LEU A 476 16.87 -21.60 -23.02
CA LEU A 476 17.28 -22.86 -23.65
C LEU A 476 18.68 -22.80 -24.26
N GLU A 477 19.06 -21.70 -24.92
CA GLU A 477 20.43 -21.45 -25.40
C GLU A 477 21.43 -21.45 -24.24
N SER A 478 21.07 -20.88 -23.09
CA SER A 478 21.90 -20.87 -21.88
C SER A 478 22.12 -22.28 -21.31
N VAL A 479 21.05 -23.09 -21.24
CA VAL A 479 21.13 -24.52 -20.85
C VAL A 479 22.03 -25.30 -21.81
N GLN A 480 21.84 -25.15 -23.13
CA GLN A 480 22.67 -25.82 -24.15
C GLN A 480 24.14 -25.38 -24.08
N SER A 481 24.39 -24.08 -23.86
CA SER A 481 25.73 -23.50 -23.72
C SER A 481 26.41 -23.81 -22.38
N GLN A 482 25.73 -24.50 -21.46
CA GLN A 482 26.16 -24.80 -20.09
C GLN A 482 26.47 -23.54 -19.27
N ARG A 483 25.64 -22.50 -19.43
CA ARG A 483 25.74 -21.20 -18.76
C ARG A 483 24.53 -20.93 -17.86
N GLY A 484 24.58 -19.81 -17.15
CA GLY A 484 23.49 -19.32 -16.32
C GLY A 484 23.52 -19.81 -14.87
N ARG A 485 23.21 -18.91 -13.93
CA ARG A 485 22.91 -19.23 -12.52
C ARG A 485 21.67 -18.50 -12.03
N ILE A 486 21.02 -19.04 -11.01
CA ILE A 486 19.90 -18.38 -10.32
C ILE A 486 20.47 -17.38 -9.30
N ALA A 487 20.25 -16.09 -9.54
CA ALA A 487 20.76 -15.03 -8.65
C ALA A 487 19.73 -14.61 -7.58
N ILE A 488 18.44 -14.72 -7.89
CA ILE A 488 17.33 -14.29 -7.03
C ILE A 488 16.25 -15.39 -7.07
N VAL A 489 15.72 -15.78 -5.91
CA VAL A 489 14.58 -16.71 -5.81
C VAL A 489 13.44 -16.07 -5.02
N GLN A 490 12.23 -16.11 -5.58
CA GLN A 490 11.02 -15.55 -4.97
C GLN A 490 10.03 -16.66 -4.60
N SER A 491 9.30 -16.48 -3.50
CA SER A 491 8.08 -17.25 -3.21
C SER A 491 6.84 -16.51 -3.72
N GLY A 492 5.72 -17.22 -3.82
CA GLY A 492 4.41 -16.59 -4.00
C GLY A 492 3.90 -16.00 -2.69
N PHE A 493 2.75 -15.35 -2.71
CA PHE A 493 2.11 -14.82 -1.50
C PHE A 493 0.58 -14.87 -1.54
N LEU A 494 -0.03 -14.78 -0.37
CA LEU A 494 -1.44 -14.42 -0.21
C LEU A 494 -1.58 -13.16 0.64
N GLY A 495 -2.76 -12.53 0.60
CA GLY A 495 -3.11 -11.42 1.47
C GLY A 495 -3.33 -10.13 0.68
N ASP A 496 -2.84 -9.00 1.21
CA ASP A 496 -2.88 -7.71 0.52
C ASP A 496 -2.02 -7.73 -0.76
N CYS A 497 -2.39 -7.00 -1.80
CA CYS A 497 -1.68 -7.02 -3.07
C CYS A 497 -0.36 -6.22 -3.11
N ALA A 498 0.04 -5.51 -2.05
CA ALA A 498 1.32 -4.75 -1.92
C ALA A 498 1.52 -3.52 -2.84
N TRP A 499 0.75 -3.39 -3.92
CA TRP A 499 0.74 -2.25 -4.85
C TRP A 499 -0.58 -1.49 -4.83
N GLY A 500 -0.72 -0.51 -5.74
CA GLY A 500 -1.91 0.33 -5.96
C GLY A 500 -3.18 -0.49 -6.17
N ALA A 501 -3.49 -0.87 -7.40
CA ALA A 501 -4.64 -1.72 -7.78
C ALA A 501 -4.20 -3.14 -8.25
N PRO A 502 -5.09 -4.17 -8.31
CA PRO A 502 -4.74 -5.54 -8.68
C PRO A 502 -4.72 -5.68 -10.22
N PHE A 503 -3.95 -4.79 -10.82
CA PHE A 503 -3.69 -4.58 -12.23
C PHE A 503 -2.21 -4.21 -12.47
N GLY A 504 -1.48 -3.70 -11.47
CA GLY A 504 -0.02 -3.57 -11.52
C GLY A 504 0.54 -2.19 -11.14
N TYR A 505 1.83 -2.03 -11.42
CA TYR A 505 2.49 -0.73 -11.50
C TYR A 505 2.15 -0.06 -12.85
N TRP A 506 2.44 1.24 -12.97
CA TRP A 506 2.07 2.03 -14.15
C TRP A 506 2.57 1.37 -15.45
N GLY A 507 1.65 0.80 -16.23
CA GLY A 507 1.95 0.10 -17.48
C GLY A 507 2.98 -1.04 -17.41
N VAL A 508 3.17 -1.66 -16.23
CA VAL A 508 3.72 -3.01 -16.08
C VAL A 508 2.52 -3.91 -15.75
N PRO A 509 1.87 -4.50 -16.77
CA PRO A 509 0.52 -5.02 -16.62
C PRO A 509 0.51 -6.37 -15.88
N MET A 510 -0.31 -6.45 -14.83
CA MET A 510 -0.18 -7.43 -13.76
C MET A 510 -1.51 -7.64 -13.00
N GLY A 511 -2.38 -8.50 -13.52
CA GLY A 511 -3.61 -8.86 -12.81
C GLY A 511 -4.84 -8.73 -13.69
N SER A 512 -5.91 -8.13 -13.16
CA SER A 512 -7.29 -8.23 -13.63
C SER A 512 -7.53 -8.16 -15.15
N LEU A 513 -6.88 -7.25 -15.88
CA LEU A 513 -7.04 -7.09 -17.34
C LEU A 513 -6.08 -7.96 -18.18
N LEU A 514 -5.10 -8.63 -17.56
CA LEU A 514 -4.15 -9.54 -18.20
C LEU A 514 -4.19 -10.99 -17.67
N LEU A 515 -5.12 -11.33 -16.78
CA LEU A 515 -5.27 -12.71 -16.34
C LEU A 515 -5.58 -13.63 -17.53
N ARG A 516 -5.03 -14.84 -17.48
CA ARG A 516 -5.23 -15.91 -18.46
C ARG A 516 -5.74 -17.17 -17.76
N GLY A 517 -6.20 -18.14 -18.53
CA GLY A 517 -6.42 -19.50 -18.04
C GLY A 517 -7.42 -19.65 -16.89
N ALA A 518 -6.99 -20.25 -15.77
CA ALA A 518 -7.86 -20.61 -14.66
C ALA A 518 -8.20 -19.39 -13.77
N ALA A 519 -7.20 -18.60 -13.38
CA ALA A 519 -7.41 -17.37 -12.63
C ALA A 519 -8.36 -16.39 -13.34
N HIS A 520 -8.24 -16.22 -14.67
CA HIS A 520 -9.17 -15.39 -15.44
C HIS A 520 -10.63 -15.87 -15.31
N ARG A 521 -10.89 -17.16 -15.56
CA ARG A 521 -12.24 -17.74 -15.45
C ARG A 521 -12.84 -17.65 -14.05
N GLN A 522 -12.01 -17.58 -13.01
CA GLN A 522 -12.46 -17.32 -11.64
C GLN A 522 -12.81 -15.84 -11.43
N LEU A 523 -11.95 -14.92 -11.88
CA LEU A 523 -12.16 -13.47 -11.79
C LEU A 523 -13.46 -13.05 -12.50
N VAL A 524 -13.62 -13.42 -13.78
CA VAL A 524 -14.75 -12.94 -14.61
C VAL A 524 -15.98 -13.83 -14.54
N ARG A 525 -16.15 -14.63 -13.47
CA ARG A 525 -17.21 -15.65 -13.38
C ARG A 525 -18.63 -15.06 -13.39
N THR A 526 -18.83 -13.91 -12.75
CA THR A 526 -20.08 -13.13 -12.79
C THR A 526 -19.73 -11.63 -12.70
N PRO A 527 -20.63 -10.70 -13.13
CA PRO A 527 -20.37 -9.27 -13.02
C PRO A 527 -20.08 -8.83 -11.58
N GLU A 528 -20.80 -9.38 -10.61
CA GLU A 528 -20.71 -9.02 -9.19
C GLU A 528 -19.42 -9.56 -8.57
N ALA A 529 -19.04 -10.80 -8.92
CA ALA A 529 -17.78 -11.39 -8.49
C ALA A 529 -16.57 -10.63 -9.07
N TYR A 530 -16.67 -10.22 -10.34
CA TYR A 530 -15.67 -9.40 -11.01
C TYR A 530 -15.51 -8.03 -10.34
N GLN A 531 -16.61 -7.28 -10.19
CA GLN A 531 -16.61 -5.95 -9.56
C GLN A 531 -16.11 -5.99 -8.11
N ALA A 532 -16.53 -7.00 -7.31
CA ALA A 532 -16.04 -7.17 -5.94
C ALA A 532 -14.55 -7.56 -5.89
N ALA A 533 -14.05 -8.34 -6.85
CA ALA A 533 -12.62 -8.71 -6.90
C ALA A 533 -11.73 -7.55 -7.34
N ILE A 534 -12.09 -6.78 -8.38
CA ILE A 534 -11.27 -5.63 -8.83
C ILE A 534 -11.27 -4.46 -7.85
N ALA A 535 -12.27 -4.38 -6.97
CA ALA A 535 -12.34 -3.43 -5.85
C ALA A 535 -11.63 -3.93 -4.57
N SER A 536 -11.04 -5.14 -4.57
CA SER A 536 -10.46 -5.77 -3.39
C SER A 536 -8.94 -5.93 -3.46
N ARG A 537 -8.29 -5.69 -2.32
CA ARG A 537 -6.83 -5.84 -2.16
C ARG A 537 -6.38 -7.30 -2.04
N HIS A 538 -7.31 -8.26 -1.99
CA HIS A 538 -7.02 -9.63 -1.61
C HIS A 538 -6.67 -10.53 -2.80
N VAL A 539 -5.43 -11.01 -2.82
CA VAL A 539 -4.87 -11.84 -3.91
C VAL A 539 -4.20 -13.10 -3.39
N VAL A 540 -4.02 -14.06 -4.30
CA VAL A 540 -3.00 -15.12 -4.17
C VAL A 540 -2.14 -15.11 -5.44
N ARG A 541 -0.85 -14.88 -5.30
CA ARG A 541 0.14 -15.00 -6.38
C ARG A 541 0.95 -16.26 -6.17
N THR A 542 0.96 -17.16 -7.15
CA THR A 542 1.45 -18.53 -6.97
C THR A 542 2.24 -19.04 -8.18
N PHE A 543 2.95 -20.14 -7.95
CA PHE A 543 3.70 -20.89 -8.95
C PHE A 543 3.33 -22.37 -8.79
N THR A 544 3.00 -23.05 -9.87
CA THR A 544 2.56 -24.47 -9.85
C THR A 544 3.73 -25.46 -9.75
N ALA A 545 4.95 -25.00 -10.04
CA ALA A 545 6.19 -25.78 -9.97
C ALA A 545 7.39 -24.84 -9.72
N PRO A 546 8.56 -25.39 -9.31
CA PRO A 546 9.82 -24.64 -9.33
C PRO A 546 10.07 -24.12 -10.74
N THR A 547 10.14 -22.79 -10.89
CA THR A 547 10.16 -22.11 -12.19
C THR A 547 11.40 -21.25 -12.32
N ILE A 548 12.01 -21.23 -13.50
CA ILE A 548 13.10 -20.32 -13.88
C ILE A 548 12.57 -19.39 -14.98
N SER A 549 12.86 -18.09 -14.91
CA SER A 549 12.45 -17.13 -15.93
C SER A 549 13.59 -16.25 -16.43
N GLU A 550 13.50 -15.91 -17.72
CA GLU A 550 14.28 -14.83 -18.36
C GLU A 550 13.59 -13.46 -18.27
N SER A 551 12.51 -13.34 -17.48
CA SER A 551 11.86 -12.07 -17.18
C SER A 551 12.75 -11.14 -16.33
N MET A 552 12.38 -9.87 -16.33
CA MET A 552 12.87 -8.84 -15.41
C MET A 552 12.06 -8.78 -14.10
N TYR A 553 11.11 -9.70 -13.88
CA TYR A 553 10.09 -9.55 -12.85
C TYR A 553 10.57 -9.90 -11.43
N PHE A 554 10.60 -8.89 -10.56
CA PHE A 554 11.06 -8.98 -9.19
C PHE A 554 10.18 -8.19 -8.23
N LEU A 555 9.82 -8.81 -7.10
CA LEU A 555 9.26 -8.17 -5.92
C LEU A 555 10.18 -8.33 -4.71
N GLY A 556 10.48 -7.22 -4.04
CA GLY A 556 11.37 -7.19 -2.88
C GLY A 556 10.80 -7.80 -1.59
N CYS A 557 9.50 -8.13 -1.55
CA CYS A 557 8.77 -8.38 -0.31
C CYS A 557 9.03 -9.74 0.36
N SER A 558 9.39 -10.79 -0.37
CA SER A 558 10.07 -11.98 0.20
C SER A 558 10.87 -12.70 -0.88
N ALA A 559 12.19 -12.54 -0.84
CA ALA A 559 13.10 -13.06 -1.86
C ALA A 559 14.47 -13.39 -1.29
N SER A 560 15.09 -14.47 -1.74
CA SER A 560 16.46 -14.80 -1.38
C SER A 560 17.44 -14.43 -2.49
N LEU A 561 18.59 -13.87 -2.11
CA LEU A 561 19.59 -13.32 -3.01
C LEU A 561 20.92 -14.07 -2.87
N ASP A 562 21.55 -14.41 -3.99
CA ASP A 562 22.95 -14.82 -4.04
C ASP A 562 23.84 -13.58 -4.14
N ASN A 563 24.06 -12.92 -3.00
CA ASN A 563 24.83 -11.68 -2.90
C ASN A 563 26.35 -11.94 -2.74
N ARG A 564 26.81 -13.14 -3.15
CA ARG A 564 28.24 -13.50 -3.25
C ARG A 564 28.86 -13.01 -4.56
N GLU A 565 28.05 -12.91 -5.60
CA GLU A 565 28.40 -12.36 -6.90
C GLU A 565 27.76 -10.97 -7.07
N LEU A 566 28.18 -10.21 -8.08
CA LEU A 566 27.70 -8.84 -8.28
C LEU A 566 26.20 -8.82 -8.63
N LEU A 567 25.40 -8.26 -7.74
CA LEU A 567 24.01 -7.84 -8.00
C LEU A 567 23.97 -6.33 -8.29
N PRO A 568 23.06 -5.82 -9.14
CA PRO A 568 22.91 -4.40 -9.40
C PRO A 568 22.27 -3.64 -8.22
N PRO A 569 22.43 -2.31 -8.15
CA PRO A 569 21.79 -1.49 -7.12
C PRO A 569 20.29 -1.35 -7.37
N TYR A 570 19.53 -1.19 -6.29
CA TYR A 570 18.16 -0.66 -6.34
C TYR A 570 18.17 0.83 -6.67
N PHE A 571 17.09 1.31 -7.33
CA PHE A 571 16.84 2.74 -7.47
C PHE A 571 16.66 3.36 -6.07
N PRO A 572 17.46 4.35 -5.63
CA PRO A 572 17.45 4.72 -4.21
C PRO A 572 16.17 5.39 -3.69
N VAL A 573 15.31 5.92 -4.57
CA VAL A 573 14.12 6.72 -4.22
C VAL A 573 12.84 6.22 -4.89
N GLN A 574 11.69 6.65 -4.38
CA GLN A 574 10.35 6.26 -4.86
C GLN A 574 10.06 4.75 -4.79
N ARG A 575 9.05 4.27 -5.52
CA ARG A 575 8.55 2.88 -5.53
C ARG A 575 8.82 2.20 -6.88
N GLY A 576 8.83 0.87 -6.88
CA GLY A 576 9.19 0.08 -8.07
C GLY A 576 10.70 -0.13 -8.19
N GLU A 577 11.40 -0.01 -7.06
CA GLU A 577 12.85 -0.15 -6.93
C GLU A 577 13.32 -1.57 -7.28
N ASP A 578 12.47 -2.56 -7.02
CA ASP A 578 12.63 -3.98 -7.31
C ASP A 578 12.42 -4.29 -8.80
N LEU A 579 11.36 -3.75 -9.42
CA LEU A 579 11.15 -3.83 -10.87
C LEU A 579 12.30 -3.17 -11.65
N LEU A 580 12.88 -2.06 -11.15
CA LEU A 580 14.07 -1.47 -11.77
C LEU A 580 15.32 -2.35 -11.58
N LEU A 581 15.54 -2.90 -10.38
CA LEU A 581 16.65 -3.84 -10.15
C LEU A 581 16.56 -5.02 -11.12
N GLY A 582 15.37 -5.58 -11.32
CA GLY A 582 15.15 -6.67 -12.27
C GLY A 582 15.39 -6.27 -13.73
N ALA A 583 15.05 -5.04 -14.12
CA ALA A 583 15.36 -4.52 -15.46
C ALA A 583 16.88 -4.34 -15.68
N VAL A 584 17.60 -3.79 -14.69
CA VAL A 584 19.07 -3.66 -14.73
C VAL A 584 19.73 -5.03 -14.72
N LEU A 585 19.26 -5.97 -13.90
CA LEU A 585 19.77 -7.35 -13.86
C LEU A 585 19.62 -8.02 -15.23
N ARG A 586 18.45 -7.88 -15.88
CA ARG A 586 18.24 -8.50 -17.20
C ARG A 586 19.03 -7.84 -18.33
N SER A 587 19.32 -6.53 -18.27
CA SER A 587 20.19 -5.87 -19.27
C SER A 587 21.68 -6.18 -19.04
N CYS A 588 22.17 -5.98 -17.81
CA CYS A 588 23.60 -6.01 -17.50
C CYS A 588 24.12 -7.39 -17.06
N LEU A 589 23.25 -8.34 -16.72
CA LEU A 589 23.62 -9.67 -16.23
C LEU A 589 22.78 -10.79 -16.90
N PRO A 590 22.89 -11.01 -18.23
CA PRO A 590 22.04 -11.94 -18.97
C PRO A 590 22.20 -13.43 -18.57
N ASP A 591 23.34 -13.82 -17.98
CA ASP A 591 23.55 -15.16 -17.39
C ASP A 591 23.00 -15.29 -15.95
N ARG A 592 22.25 -14.30 -15.45
CA ARG A 592 21.60 -14.32 -14.14
C ARG A 592 20.10 -14.38 -14.31
N PHE A 593 19.49 -15.38 -13.67
CA PHE A 593 18.08 -15.73 -13.84
C PHE A 593 17.33 -15.63 -12.52
N PHE A 594 16.02 -15.42 -12.62
CA PHE A 594 15.10 -15.47 -11.50
C PHE A 594 14.54 -16.89 -11.35
N GLY A 595 14.60 -17.41 -10.12
CA GLY A 595 13.89 -18.61 -9.68
C GLY A 595 12.60 -18.26 -8.93
N TYR A 596 11.61 -19.14 -8.99
CA TYR A 596 10.33 -19.00 -8.30
C TYR A 596 9.90 -20.35 -7.74
N ILE A 597 9.33 -20.36 -6.54
CA ILE A 597 9.03 -21.62 -5.82
C ILE A 597 7.54 -21.80 -5.50
N PRO A 598 7.01 -23.04 -5.53
CA PRO A 598 5.59 -23.33 -5.30
C PRO A 598 5.24 -23.32 -3.82
N GLY A 599 5.23 -22.12 -3.22
CA GLY A 599 4.91 -21.89 -1.82
C GLY A 599 4.58 -20.43 -1.57
N LEU A 600 3.72 -20.18 -0.58
CA LEU A 600 3.17 -18.86 -0.28
C LEU A 600 3.58 -18.40 1.13
N PHE A 601 3.96 -17.13 1.28
CA PHE A 601 3.97 -16.41 2.57
C PHE A 601 2.73 -15.51 2.68
N GLU A 602 2.42 -15.01 3.87
CA GLU A 602 1.32 -14.04 4.06
C GLU A 602 1.87 -12.59 4.02
N HIS A 603 1.40 -11.77 3.08
CA HIS A 603 1.62 -10.33 3.07
C HIS A 603 0.40 -9.64 3.70
N SER A 604 0.60 -9.07 4.88
CA SER A 604 -0.44 -8.91 5.89
C SER A 604 -0.28 -7.57 6.62
N PRO A 605 -0.45 -6.43 5.94
CA PRO A 605 -0.16 -5.12 6.54
C PRO A 605 -1.05 -4.79 7.74
N LEU A 606 -0.48 -4.08 8.71
CA LEU A 606 -1.23 -3.58 9.86
C LEU A 606 -2.03 -2.31 9.54
N GLU A 607 -1.65 -1.57 8.49
CA GLU A 607 -2.42 -0.42 8.03
C GLU A 607 -3.59 -0.85 7.13
N ILE A 608 -4.76 -0.23 7.30
CA ILE A 608 -5.92 -0.48 6.43
C ILE A 608 -5.70 0.26 5.10
N ARG A 609 -5.06 -0.44 4.15
CA ARG A 609 -4.88 0.02 2.77
C ARG A 609 -6.21 -0.07 2.01
N ARG A 610 -6.43 0.83 1.05
CA ARG A 610 -7.61 0.84 0.15
C ARG A 610 -7.16 1.02 -1.31
N PHE A 611 -8.11 1.03 -2.23
CA PHE A 611 -7.91 1.51 -3.60
C PHE A 611 -8.54 2.89 -3.76
N TRP A 612 -7.99 3.69 -4.66
CA TRP A 612 -8.66 4.91 -5.15
C TRP A 612 -9.85 4.54 -6.07
N PRO A 613 -10.94 5.32 -6.07
CA PRO A 613 -11.99 5.17 -7.07
C PRO A 613 -11.41 5.23 -8.48
N GLY A 614 -11.62 4.17 -9.26
CA GLY A 614 -11.09 4.07 -10.64
C GLY A 614 -9.58 3.82 -10.76
N GLU A 615 -8.87 3.41 -9.71
CA GLU A 615 -7.40 3.28 -9.71
C GLU A 615 -6.83 2.42 -10.85
N MET A 616 -7.51 1.33 -11.23
CA MET A 616 -7.17 0.51 -12.41
C MET A 616 -7.02 1.35 -13.69
N PHE A 617 -7.89 2.34 -13.88
CA PHE A 617 -7.85 3.25 -15.04
C PHE A 617 -6.96 4.46 -14.79
N ARG A 618 -6.73 4.86 -13.52
CA ARG A 618 -5.70 5.86 -13.16
C ARG A 618 -4.35 5.46 -13.76
N THR A 619 -3.93 4.19 -13.66
CA THR A 619 -2.62 3.73 -14.17
C THR A 619 -2.45 3.81 -15.70
N ALA A 620 -3.50 4.05 -16.48
CA ALA A 620 -3.41 4.29 -17.92
C ALA A 620 -2.93 5.72 -18.25
N SER A 621 -3.19 6.69 -17.36
CA SER A 621 -3.16 8.13 -17.68
C SER A 621 -1.82 8.85 -17.41
N GLY A 622 -0.75 8.11 -17.14
CA GLY A 622 0.58 8.64 -16.83
C GLY A 622 1.67 7.56 -16.74
N ILE A 623 2.78 7.92 -16.09
CA ILE A 623 3.91 7.05 -15.73
C ILE A 623 4.42 7.41 -14.33
N ASP A 624 5.02 6.45 -13.62
CA ASP A 624 5.88 6.71 -12.45
C ASP A 624 7.37 6.77 -12.88
N VAL A 625 8.27 7.18 -11.98
CA VAL A 625 9.70 7.30 -12.30
C VAL A 625 10.34 5.93 -12.55
N ALA A 626 9.90 4.87 -11.87
CA ALA A 626 10.44 3.53 -12.07
C ALA A 626 10.15 3.02 -13.50
N ARG A 627 8.90 3.11 -13.96
CA ARG A 627 8.49 2.83 -15.34
C ARG A 627 9.29 3.67 -16.34
N MET A 628 9.49 4.96 -16.03
CA MET A 628 10.27 5.86 -16.88
C MET A 628 11.69 5.32 -17.09
N VAL A 629 12.41 4.94 -16.02
CA VAL A 629 13.78 4.40 -16.15
C VAL A 629 13.81 2.97 -16.71
N ILE A 630 12.84 2.10 -16.35
CA ILE A 630 12.66 0.76 -16.94
C ILE A 630 12.57 0.86 -18.48
N GLU A 631 11.76 1.78 -19.00
CA GLU A 631 11.57 1.91 -20.44
C GLU A 631 12.79 2.55 -21.13
N LEU A 632 13.50 3.47 -20.48
CA LEU A 632 14.80 3.97 -20.95
C LEU A 632 15.83 2.83 -21.07
N ILE A 633 16.03 2.02 -20.02
CA ILE A 633 16.91 0.83 -20.05
C ILE A 633 16.49 -0.12 -21.20
N ARG A 634 15.18 -0.37 -21.37
CA ARG A 634 14.66 -1.23 -22.44
C ARG A 634 14.71 -0.59 -23.83
N SER A 635 15.18 0.65 -23.96
CA SER A 635 15.45 1.36 -25.21
C SER A 635 16.95 1.56 -25.51
N GLU A 636 17.82 1.14 -24.58
CA GLU A 636 19.28 1.18 -24.71
C GLU A 636 19.75 0.48 -26.02
N PRO A 637 20.61 1.12 -26.83
CA PRO A 637 21.30 0.46 -27.93
C PRO A 637 22.28 -0.59 -27.39
N ARG A 638 21.83 -1.86 -27.32
CA ARG A 638 22.56 -2.96 -26.68
C ARG A 638 24.05 -3.03 -27.08
N PRO A 639 24.99 -3.03 -26.13
CA PRO A 639 26.42 -3.13 -26.43
C PRO A 639 26.83 -4.52 -26.97
N VAL A 640 28.04 -4.57 -27.52
CA VAL A 640 28.62 -5.77 -28.18
C VAL A 640 28.79 -6.93 -27.16
N PRO A 641 28.53 -8.21 -27.53
CA PRO A 641 28.45 -9.34 -26.58
C PRO A 641 29.70 -9.65 -25.73
N CYS A 642 30.85 -9.02 -25.97
CA CYS A 642 32.14 -9.37 -25.36
C CYS A 642 32.44 -8.64 -24.04
N GLN A 643 31.42 -8.21 -23.29
CA GLN A 643 31.56 -7.42 -22.06
C GLN A 643 31.34 -8.23 -20.77
N THR A 644 31.96 -7.77 -19.69
CA THR A 644 31.72 -8.23 -18.30
C THR A 644 30.45 -7.60 -17.69
N PRO A 645 29.89 -8.15 -16.60
CA PRO A 645 28.80 -7.50 -15.85
C PRO A 645 29.10 -6.05 -15.45
N GLU A 646 30.34 -5.81 -14.99
CA GLU A 646 30.84 -4.51 -14.56
C GLU A 646 30.86 -3.52 -15.73
N GLN A 647 31.35 -3.95 -16.90
CA GLN A 647 31.36 -3.13 -18.12
C GLN A 647 29.95 -2.84 -18.66
N ARG A 648 28.98 -3.76 -18.49
CA ARG A 648 27.58 -3.49 -18.89
C ARG A 648 26.86 -2.58 -17.91
N LEU A 649 27.14 -2.65 -16.61
CA LEU A 649 26.66 -1.65 -15.64
C LEU A 649 27.27 -0.27 -15.91
N GLN A 650 28.56 -0.22 -16.25
CA GLN A 650 29.21 1.02 -16.67
C GLN A 650 28.57 1.58 -17.95
N GLY A 651 28.42 0.78 -19.01
CA GLY A 651 27.84 1.22 -20.28
C GLY A 651 26.39 1.72 -20.15
N LEU A 652 25.55 1.02 -19.37
CA LEU A 652 24.20 1.49 -19.08
C LEU A 652 24.23 2.80 -18.28
N GLY A 653 25.14 2.94 -17.32
CA GLY A 653 25.32 4.17 -16.56
C GLY A 653 25.78 5.35 -17.42
N GLU A 654 26.70 5.11 -18.36
CA GLU A 654 27.15 6.08 -19.36
C GLU A 654 26.00 6.52 -20.27
N TYR A 655 25.19 5.59 -20.78
CA TYR A 655 23.99 5.87 -21.58
C TYR A 655 22.96 6.70 -20.82
N LEU A 656 22.61 6.32 -19.57
CA LEU A 656 21.66 7.07 -18.75
C LEU A 656 22.18 8.48 -18.42
N GLN A 657 23.49 8.66 -18.24
CA GLN A 657 24.08 10.00 -18.13
C GLN A 657 24.06 10.78 -19.44
N GLU A 658 24.29 10.15 -20.59
CA GLU A 658 24.29 10.80 -21.90
C GLU A 658 22.92 11.45 -22.17
N ILE A 659 21.83 10.67 -22.12
CA ILE A 659 20.48 11.18 -22.33
C ILE A 659 20.09 12.27 -21.30
N SER A 660 20.56 12.16 -20.05
CA SER A 660 20.28 13.15 -19.01
C SER A 660 21.21 14.38 -19.02
N ARG A 661 22.29 14.41 -19.81
CA ARG A 661 23.11 15.63 -20.00
C ARG A 661 22.42 16.66 -20.89
N HIS A 662 21.51 16.21 -21.76
CA HIS A 662 20.66 17.09 -22.56
C HIS A 662 19.71 17.94 -21.68
N PRO A 663 19.29 19.14 -22.13
CA PRO A 663 18.30 19.95 -21.41
C PRO A 663 17.00 19.19 -21.16
N ALA A 664 16.29 19.48 -20.06
CA ALA A 664 15.06 18.76 -19.65
C ALA A 664 14.03 18.55 -20.78
N ARG A 665 13.84 19.54 -21.66
CA ARG A 665 12.96 19.42 -22.83
C ARG A 665 13.39 18.31 -23.79
N GLU A 666 14.68 18.16 -24.05
CA GLU A 666 15.23 17.17 -24.98
C GLU A 666 15.32 15.79 -24.32
N PHE A 667 15.72 15.72 -23.04
CA PHE A 667 15.55 14.51 -22.20
C PHE A 667 14.11 13.97 -22.27
N GLY A 668 13.11 14.85 -22.17
CA GLY A 668 11.70 14.48 -22.30
C GLY A 668 11.29 13.90 -23.67
N HIS A 669 12.04 14.14 -24.75
CA HIS A 669 11.80 13.48 -26.04
C HIS A 669 12.29 12.03 -26.02
N TYR A 670 13.47 11.76 -25.46
CA TYR A 670 13.96 10.39 -25.23
C TYR A 670 12.98 9.59 -24.37
N VAL A 671 12.53 10.17 -23.24
CA VAL A 671 11.53 9.54 -22.37
C VAL A 671 10.23 9.24 -23.11
N ARG A 672 9.67 10.21 -23.86
CA ARG A 672 8.44 9.98 -24.64
C ARG A 672 8.61 8.83 -25.63
N GLN A 673 9.72 8.78 -26.37
CA GLN A 673 9.97 7.74 -27.37
C GLN A 673 10.06 6.34 -26.71
N ALA A 674 10.78 6.22 -25.60
CA ALA A 674 10.91 4.99 -24.84
C ALA A 674 9.54 4.51 -24.30
N VAL A 675 8.79 5.40 -23.63
CA VAL A 675 7.46 5.08 -23.09
C VAL A 675 6.45 4.74 -24.20
N GLN A 676 6.51 5.38 -25.37
CA GLN A 676 5.70 4.99 -26.54
C GLN A 676 6.09 3.62 -27.13
N GLN A 677 7.32 3.15 -26.93
CA GLN A 677 7.70 1.76 -27.24
C GLN A 677 7.19 0.79 -26.17
N GLY A 678 7.19 1.19 -24.90
CA GLY A 678 6.55 0.46 -23.80
C GLY A 678 5.05 0.27 -23.99
N ASN A 679 4.32 1.34 -24.28
CA ASN A 679 2.89 1.28 -24.55
C ASN A 679 2.57 0.37 -25.76
N ARG A 680 3.37 0.39 -26.83
CA ARG A 680 3.17 -0.55 -27.96
C ARG A 680 3.40 -2.02 -27.57
N ARG A 681 4.26 -2.33 -26.59
CA ARG A 681 4.39 -3.68 -26.02
C ARG A 681 3.14 -4.07 -25.20
N LEU A 682 2.70 -3.16 -24.32
CA LEU A 682 1.48 -3.30 -23.51
C LEU A 682 0.23 -3.50 -24.37
N GLU A 683 0.04 -2.70 -25.43
CA GLU A 683 -1.09 -2.84 -26.34
C GLU A 683 -1.10 -4.19 -27.08
N ALA A 684 0.08 -4.70 -27.46
CA ALA A 684 0.21 -6.02 -28.07
C ALA A 684 -0.14 -7.14 -27.07
N GLU A 685 0.39 -7.10 -25.85
CA GLU A 685 0.15 -8.11 -24.82
C GLU A 685 -1.33 -8.15 -24.37
N MET A 686 -1.99 -7.00 -24.24
CA MET A 686 -3.43 -6.96 -23.96
C MET A 686 -4.27 -7.47 -25.14
N THR A 687 -3.84 -7.23 -26.38
CA THR A 687 -4.51 -7.76 -27.58
C THR A 687 -4.35 -9.27 -27.69
N GLU A 688 -3.19 -9.81 -27.32
CA GLU A 688 -2.90 -11.24 -27.23
C GLU A 688 -3.75 -11.90 -26.13
N CYS A 689 -3.77 -11.33 -24.91
CA CYS A 689 -4.64 -11.78 -23.81
C CYS A 689 -6.14 -11.80 -24.18
N LEU A 690 -6.61 -10.80 -24.93
CA LEU A 690 -7.97 -10.76 -25.49
C LEU A 690 -8.24 -11.85 -26.54
N ALA A 691 -7.22 -12.36 -27.21
CA ALA A 691 -7.34 -13.43 -28.21
C ALA A 691 -7.26 -14.83 -27.58
N GLU A 692 -6.33 -15.03 -26.63
CA GLU A 692 -6.04 -16.30 -25.95
C GLU A 692 -7.14 -16.73 -24.98
N ASN A 693 -7.82 -15.79 -24.33
CA ASN A 693 -8.88 -16.11 -23.38
C ASN A 693 -10.15 -16.59 -24.11
N GLU A 694 -10.59 -17.81 -23.79
CA GLU A 694 -11.78 -18.44 -24.37
C GLU A 694 -13.08 -17.72 -23.94
N TYR A 695 -13.33 -17.67 -22.63
CA TYR A 695 -14.50 -17.04 -22.03
C TYR A 695 -14.23 -15.56 -21.79
N ARG A 696 -14.97 -14.69 -22.51
CA ARG A 696 -14.73 -13.24 -22.57
C ARG A 696 -16.06 -12.48 -22.40
N PRO A 697 -16.53 -12.27 -21.16
CA PRO A 697 -17.77 -11.56 -20.90
C PRO A 697 -17.61 -10.06 -21.19
N GLU A 698 -18.69 -9.43 -21.64
CA GLU A 698 -18.64 -8.10 -22.25
C GLU A 698 -18.11 -6.99 -21.31
N TYR A 699 -18.39 -7.07 -20.01
CA TYR A 699 -17.88 -6.10 -19.03
C TYR A 699 -16.35 -6.07 -18.98
N TRP A 700 -15.70 -7.24 -18.83
CA TRP A 700 -14.24 -7.34 -18.81
C TRP A 700 -13.62 -6.92 -20.14
N VAL A 701 -14.21 -7.34 -21.27
CA VAL A 701 -13.74 -6.93 -22.60
C VAL A 701 -13.84 -5.40 -22.78
N ASN A 702 -14.89 -4.77 -22.25
CA ASN A 702 -15.06 -3.33 -22.31
C ASN A 702 -14.09 -2.59 -21.39
N ASP A 703 -13.75 -3.12 -20.22
CA ASP A 703 -12.71 -2.55 -19.35
C ASP A 703 -11.32 -2.63 -20.00
N VAL A 704 -10.96 -3.78 -20.60
CA VAL A 704 -9.70 -3.91 -21.37
C VAL A 704 -9.65 -2.90 -22.52
N ARG A 705 -10.75 -2.74 -23.27
CA ARG A 705 -10.87 -1.74 -24.36
C ARG A 705 -10.80 -0.31 -23.83
N HIS A 706 -11.40 -0.02 -22.67
CA HIS A 706 -11.39 1.30 -22.05
C HIS A 706 -9.98 1.66 -21.59
N TYR A 707 -9.27 0.74 -20.94
CA TYR A 707 -7.88 0.90 -20.56
C TYR A 707 -6.99 1.17 -21.79
N LEU A 708 -7.13 0.37 -22.86
CA LEU A 708 -6.41 0.58 -24.13
C LEU A 708 -6.74 1.93 -24.80
N LYS A 709 -7.98 2.41 -24.69
CA LYS A 709 -8.38 3.75 -25.14
C LYS A 709 -7.66 4.83 -24.35
N LEU A 710 -7.69 4.75 -23.01
CA LEU A 710 -7.04 5.72 -22.12
C LEU A 710 -5.52 5.76 -22.31
N VAL A 711 -4.86 4.62 -22.52
CA VAL A 711 -3.41 4.56 -22.83
C VAL A 711 -3.09 5.31 -24.13
N ARG A 712 -3.96 5.26 -25.14
CA ARG A 712 -3.78 6.00 -26.41
C ARG A 712 -4.03 7.50 -26.23
N GLU A 713 -5.16 7.87 -25.63
CA GLU A 713 -5.51 9.28 -25.36
C GLU A 713 -4.48 9.97 -24.47
N ALA A 714 -3.92 9.26 -23.48
CA ALA A 714 -2.87 9.78 -22.62
C ALA A 714 -1.55 10.04 -23.38
N GLN A 715 -1.16 9.17 -24.33
CA GLN A 715 0.06 9.35 -25.13
C GLN A 715 0.04 10.59 -26.04
N GLU A 716 -1.14 11.09 -26.42
CA GLU A 716 -1.31 12.31 -27.21
C GLU A 716 -1.00 13.57 -26.40
N ARG A 717 -1.04 13.51 -25.06
CA ARG A 717 -0.84 14.70 -24.23
C ARG A 717 0.64 15.17 -24.22
N PRO A 718 0.91 16.48 -24.19
CA PRO A 718 2.28 17.00 -24.08
C PRO A 718 3.03 16.59 -22.80
N ASP A 719 2.33 16.28 -21.71
CA ASP A 719 2.87 16.07 -20.36
C ASP A 719 3.06 14.58 -19.96
N TYR A 720 2.46 13.62 -20.67
CA TYR A 720 2.40 12.19 -20.29
C TYR A 720 3.76 11.50 -20.01
N HIS A 721 4.85 12.10 -20.48
CA HIS A 721 6.22 11.63 -20.28
C HIS A 721 6.87 12.15 -18.96
N VAL A 722 6.13 12.92 -18.15
CA VAL A 722 6.59 13.47 -16.87
C VAL A 722 6.09 12.58 -15.72
N PRO A 723 6.97 11.98 -14.90
CA PRO A 723 6.57 11.08 -13.81
C PRO A 723 5.61 11.73 -12.81
N VAL A 724 4.46 11.10 -12.57
CA VAL A 724 3.39 11.65 -11.73
C VAL A 724 3.78 11.69 -10.24
N ASP A 725 4.55 10.68 -9.80
CA ASP A 725 5.13 10.54 -8.47
C ASP A 725 6.20 11.61 -8.14
N LEU A 726 6.60 12.42 -9.12
CA LEU A 726 7.49 13.57 -8.93
C LEU A 726 6.77 14.92 -9.00
N GLN A 727 5.49 14.96 -9.39
CA GLN A 727 4.72 16.21 -9.56
C GLN A 727 4.17 16.80 -8.26
N ARG A 728 4.15 16.05 -7.15
CA ARG A 728 3.67 16.55 -5.85
C ARG A 728 4.45 17.81 -5.43
N GLY A 729 3.73 18.94 -5.31
CA GLY A 729 4.32 20.25 -4.99
C GLY A 729 5.19 20.89 -6.10
N ARG A 730 5.13 20.40 -7.34
CA ARG A 730 6.02 20.82 -8.45
C ARG A 730 5.23 21.08 -9.74
N THR A 731 5.77 21.91 -10.64
CA THR A 731 5.27 21.98 -12.02
C THR A 731 5.76 20.79 -12.84
N ALA A 732 5.18 20.54 -14.01
CA ALA A 732 5.61 19.48 -14.91
C ALA A 732 7.10 19.64 -15.33
N GLU A 733 7.57 20.88 -15.52
CA GLU A 733 8.96 21.18 -15.84
C GLU A 733 9.89 20.87 -14.66
N MET A 734 9.48 21.22 -13.43
CA MET A 734 10.24 20.92 -12.22
C MET A 734 10.32 19.41 -11.94
N ALA A 735 9.22 18.68 -12.17
CA ALA A 735 9.17 17.23 -12.05
C ALA A 735 10.04 16.53 -13.12
N LEU A 736 10.02 17.00 -14.37
CA LEU A 736 10.87 16.48 -15.45
C LEU A 736 12.36 16.76 -15.22
N GLU A 737 12.70 17.93 -14.67
CA GLU A 737 14.07 18.28 -14.30
C GLU A 737 14.58 17.46 -13.09
N LEU A 738 13.71 17.17 -12.11
CA LEU A 738 14.01 16.20 -11.05
C LEU A 738 14.22 14.80 -11.64
N ALA A 739 13.34 14.33 -12.53
CA ALA A 739 13.46 13.03 -13.20
C ALA A 739 14.79 12.90 -13.98
N ARG A 740 15.16 13.94 -14.75
CA ARG A 740 16.44 14.02 -15.48
C ARG A 740 17.64 13.85 -14.54
N ARG A 741 17.63 14.58 -13.42
CA ARG A 741 18.67 14.55 -12.39
C ARG A 741 18.76 13.20 -11.70
N LEU A 742 17.63 12.58 -11.35
CA LEU A 742 17.59 11.24 -10.76
C LEU A 742 18.17 10.18 -11.71
N VAL A 743 17.86 10.24 -13.00
CA VAL A 743 18.45 9.33 -14.01
C VAL A 743 19.97 9.54 -14.12
N TYR A 744 20.45 10.79 -14.11
CA TYR A 744 21.88 11.07 -14.11
C TYR A 744 22.59 10.51 -12.86
N GLN A 745 22.02 10.71 -11.67
CA GLN A 745 22.56 10.19 -10.41
C GLN A 745 22.53 8.65 -10.33
N PHE A 746 21.51 8.01 -10.91
CA PHE A 746 21.48 6.56 -11.03
C PHE A 746 22.51 6.04 -12.04
N GLY A 747 22.79 6.79 -13.12
CA GLY A 747 23.92 6.53 -14.00
C GLY A 747 25.28 6.58 -13.28
N GLU A 748 25.50 7.58 -12.42
CA GLU A 748 26.69 7.62 -11.54
C GLU A 748 26.76 6.41 -10.60
N LEU A 749 25.63 6.04 -10.00
CA LEU A 749 25.57 4.89 -9.10
C LEU A 749 25.90 3.57 -9.82
N LEU A 750 25.35 3.32 -11.01
CA LEU A 750 25.61 2.11 -11.80
C LEU A 750 27.09 1.95 -12.15
N MET A 751 27.77 3.03 -12.56
CA MET A 751 29.20 3.03 -12.84
C MET A 751 30.06 2.83 -11.57
N ALA A 752 29.62 3.38 -10.43
CA ALA A 752 30.34 3.27 -9.16
C ALA A 752 30.14 1.92 -8.47
N TRP A 753 28.99 1.27 -8.66
CA TRP A 753 28.51 0.15 -7.84
C TRP A 753 29.49 -1.03 -7.70
N PRO A 754 30.20 -1.50 -8.75
CA PRO A 754 31.16 -2.59 -8.58
C PRO A 754 32.30 -2.26 -7.60
N LYS A 755 32.73 -0.98 -7.55
CA LYS A 755 33.75 -0.51 -6.59
C LYS A 755 33.18 -0.38 -5.19
N LEU A 756 31.91 0.02 -5.05
CA LEU A 756 31.21 0.11 -3.76
C LEU A 756 31.02 -1.29 -3.14
N VAL A 757 30.57 -2.28 -3.92
CA VAL A 757 30.45 -3.67 -3.45
C VAL A 757 31.82 -4.23 -3.04
N ALA A 758 32.85 -4.04 -3.86
CA ALA A 758 34.20 -4.49 -3.53
C ALA A 758 34.80 -3.79 -2.29
N ALA A 759 34.49 -2.50 -2.06
CA ALA A 759 34.92 -1.78 -0.86
C ALA A 759 34.16 -2.24 0.40
N ALA A 760 32.84 -2.44 0.31
CA ALA A 760 32.03 -2.98 1.42
C ALA A 760 32.53 -4.36 1.85
N GLN A 761 32.90 -5.23 0.91
CA GLN A 761 33.52 -6.53 1.20
C GLN A 761 34.85 -6.40 1.96
N ARG A 762 35.70 -5.40 1.65
CA ARG A 762 36.96 -5.16 2.37
C ARG A 762 36.73 -4.59 3.76
N LEU A 763 35.90 -3.55 3.89
CA LEU A 763 35.52 -2.98 5.19
C LEU A 763 34.96 -4.06 6.15
N LYS A 764 34.14 -4.98 5.63
CA LYS A 764 33.57 -6.10 6.39
C LYS A 764 34.65 -7.09 6.90
N LEU A 765 35.70 -7.35 6.11
CA LEU A 765 36.86 -8.16 6.54
C LEU A 765 37.71 -7.46 7.61
N GLU A 766 37.72 -6.12 7.62
CA GLU A 766 38.41 -5.29 8.62
C GLU A 766 37.56 -4.99 9.87
N HIS A 767 36.38 -5.62 9.99
CA HIS A 767 35.39 -5.37 11.04
C HIS A 767 34.72 -3.97 11.02
N HIS A 768 34.87 -3.22 9.93
CA HIS A 768 34.18 -1.96 9.65
C HIS A 768 32.82 -2.18 8.93
N ALA A 769 31.99 -3.08 9.46
CA ALA A 769 30.65 -3.35 8.92
C ALA A 769 29.71 -2.14 9.03
N LEU A 770 28.68 -2.08 8.17
CA LEU A 770 27.64 -1.03 8.20
C LEU A 770 26.75 -1.20 9.44
N ALA A 771 26.38 -2.44 9.73
CA ALA A 771 25.45 -2.75 10.81
C ALA A 771 26.16 -3.08 12.14
N ILE A 772 25.73 -2.46 13.23
CA ILE A 772 26.20 -2.78 14.58
C ILE A 772 25.50 -4.03 15.11
N ARG A 773 26.22 -4.86 15.88
CA ARG A 773 25.57 -5.95 16.63
C ARG A 773 24.85 -5.40 17.86
N VAL A 774 23.59 -5.80 18.01
CA VAL A 774 22.73 -5.48 19.16
C VAL A 774 22.39 -6.70 20.02
N HIS A 775 22.66 -7.92 19.51
CA HIS A 775 22.90 -9.11 20.31
C HIS A 775 24.11 -9.88 19.75
#